data_AF-A0A2K6NDC0-F1
#
_entry.id   AF-A0A2K6NDC0-F1
#
_cell.length_a   1.000
_cell.length_b   1.000
_cell.length_c   1.000
_cell.angle_alpha   90.00
_cell.angle_beta   90.00
_cell.angle_gamma   90.00
#
_symmetry.space_group_name_H-M   'P 1'
#
loop_
_entity.id
_entity.type
_entity.pdbx_description
1 polymer ?
#
loop_
_entity_poly.entity_id
_entity_poly.type
_entity_poly.pdbx_seq_one_letter_code
_entity_poly.pdbx_strand_id
1 'polypeptide(L)'
;MVMACRIINKRRHMGLQQLSSFAETGRTFLGPLKSSKFIIDEECHESVLISSTVRLLESLDLSSAVGQLLNEAVQAQNNTYRTGTSTLLFLVGAWSSAVEECLHLGVPISVIVSVMSEGLNFCSEEVVSLQVPVHNIFDCMDSRKTFPQLETFSVSLCPFLQVPSDTDLIEEEHGLKDVASQTLTISNLSGRPLKSSEFFKPQAKVEADKNTSRTLKNSLLADTCCRKSILIHSRHFNRTDNTERVSKPDGFQEHVTATLKTYRCNDLVELAVGLSHGDHSSMKLVEEAVQLQYQNACVQQGNCIKPFMFDISRICTCCLPGLPETSSCVCPGYVTVVSVSNTPVIKELQNQPLRIVLIEGDLTENYRHLGFNKSVNIKTALTSMELQEDSSEELWANHVLQVLIQFNVNLVLVQGNVSERLIEKCINSKQLVIGSVNGSVMQAFAEAAGAVQVAYITQVNEDCVGNGICVTFWRSSPLDVVDGNNRIAILLKTEGINLVTAVLTNPVTAQMQTKEDRFWTCAYRLYYALKEEKVFLGGGAVEFLCLSCLQILAEQSLKKENHACSGWLHNTSSWLASSLAIYRPTVLKFLANGWQKYLSTLLYNTAHYSSEFEASTYIQHHLQNATDSGSPSSYILNEYSKLNSRIFNSDISNKLEQIPRVYDVVTPKIEAWRRALDLVLLVLQTDSEIITGHGHTQINSQELTGFLFL
;
A
#
# COMPACT_ATOMS: atom_id res chain seq x y z
N MET A 1 -21.34 18.84 -34.05
CA MET A 1 -21.08 19.06 -32.60
C MET A 1 -22.35 18.66 -31.87
N VAL A 2 -22.42 17.44 -31.32
CA VAL A 2 -23.60 16.95 -30.60
C VAL A 2 -23.27 17.00 -29.12
N MET A 3 -23.95 17.88 -28.39
CA MET A 3 -23.85 18.00 -26.94
C MET A 3 -24.88 17.04 -26.34
N ALA A 4 -24.42 15.98 -25.67
CA ALA A 4 -25.30 15.09 -24.90
C ALA A 4 -25.22 15.50 -23.43
N CYS A 5 -26.23 16.23 -22.94
CA CYS A 5 -26.36 16.59 -21.53
C CYS A 5 -27.20 15.53 -20.83
N ARG A 6 -26.61 14.68 -19.99
CA ARG A 6 -27.37 13.71 -19.19
C ARG A 6 -27.96 14.46 -17.99
N ILE A 7 -29.27 14.72 -18.03
CA ILE A 7 -29.97 15.32 -16.88
C ILE A 7 -29.97 14.30 -15.75
N ILE A 8 -29.22 14.59 -14.68
CA ILE A 8 -29.21 13.81 -13.44
C ILE A 8 -30.64 13.86 -12.88
N ASN A 9 -31.30 12.71 -12.86
CA ASN A 9 -32.63 12.57 -12.28
C ASN A 9 -32.55 13.04 -10.81
N LYS A 10 -33.36 14.01 -10.40
CA LYS A 10 -33.17 14.82 -9.15
C LYS A 10 -33.13 14.04 -7.82
N ARG A 11 -33.19 12.71 -7.86
CA ARG A 11 -33.15 11.80 -6.69
C ARG A 11 -32.15 10.64 -6.83
N ARG A 12 -31.42 10.51 -7.95
CA ARG A 12 -30.41 9.46 -8.16
C ARG A 12 -29.12 10.09 -8.68
N HIS A 13 -28.04 9.95 -7.92
CA HIS A 13 -26.73 10.50 -8.28
C HIS A 13 -25.89 9.42 -8.98
N MET A 14 -25.86 9.44 -10.31
CA MET A 14 -25.19 8.39 -11.11
C MET A 14 -23.74 8.12 -10.68
N GLY A 15 -22.98 9.16 -10.36
CA GLY A 15 -21.59 8.99 -9.91
C GLY A 15 -21.46 8.29 -8.56
N LEU A 16 -22.39 8.50 -7.62
CA LEU A 16 -22.35 7.82 -6.32
C LEU A 16 -22.73 6.34 -6.49
N GLN A 17 -23.64 6.04 -7.42
CA GLN A 17 -24.04 4.67 -7.74
C GLN A 17 -22.88 3.90 -8.38
N GLN A 18 -22.14 4.56 -9.27
CA GLN A 18 -20.92 4.01 -9.85
C GLN A 18 -19.86 3.74 -8.78
N LEU A 19 -19.58 4.70 -7.89
CA LEU A 19 -18.65 4.49 -6.78
C LEU A 19 -19.06 3.31 -5.89
N SER A 20 -20.34 3.24 -5.52
CA SER A 20 -20.90 2.15 -4.71
C SER A 20 -20.74 0.79 -5.41
N SER A 21 -21.00 0.74 -6.72
CA SER A 21 -20.87 -0.49 -7.51
C SER A 21 -19.42 -0.95 -7.64
N PHE A 22 -18.48 -0.03 -7.93
CA PHE A 22 -17.06 -0.37 -7.95
C PHE A 22 -16.56 -0.85 -6.59
N ALA A 23 -16.96 -0.18 -5.50
CA ALA A 23 -16.57 -0.56 -4.15
C ALA A 23 -17.04 -1.97 -3.76
N GLU A 24 -18.26 -2.35 -4.18
CA GLU A 24 -18.82 -3.68 -3.90
C GLU A 24 -17.95 -4.80 -4.49
N THR A 25 -17.33 -4.59 -5.66
CA THR A 25 -16.45 -5.59 -6.27
C THR A 25 -15.22 -5.92 -5.41
N GLY A 26 -14.75 -4.97 -4.59
CA GLY A 26 -13.60 -5.15 -3.68
C GLY A 26 -13.98 -5.49 -2.24
N ARG A 27 -15.27 -5.66 -1.92
CA ARG A 27 -15.79 -5.92 -0.57
C ARG A 27 -15.12 -7.10 0.13
N THR A 28 -14.83 -8.16 -0.63
CA THR A 28 -14.23 -9.41 -0.12
C THR A 28 -12.73 -9.30 0.17
N PHE A 29 -12.11 -8.13 -0.03
CA PHE A 29 -10.72 -7.86 0.35
C PHE A 29 -10.60 -7.17 1.72
N LEU A 30 -11.71 -6.88 2.39
CA LEU A 30 -11.72 -6.28 3.71
C LEU A 30 -11.52 -7.35 4.80
N GLY A 31 -10.57 -7.11 5.70
CA GLY A 31 -10.23 -8.03 6.78
C GLY A 31 -9.01 -8.92 6.51
N PRO A 32 -8.66 -9.81 7.46
CA PRO A 32 -7.52 -10.71 7.35
C PRO A 32 -7.75 -11.87 6.37
N LEU A 33 -8.99 -12.34 6.22
CA LEU A 33 -9.36 -13.42 5.29
C LEU A 33 -9.80 -12.83 3.95
N LYS A 34 -8.82 -12.43 3.14
CA LYS A 34 -9.08 -11.87 1.81
C LYS A 34 -9.38 -12.96 0.80
N SER A 35 -10.44 -12.79 0.02
CA SER A 35 -10.63 -13.66 -1.15
C SER A 35 -9.63 -13.29 -2.27
N SER A 36 -9.27 -14.27 -3.09
CA SER A 36 -8.58 -14.01 -4.35
C SER A 36 -9.60 -13.98 -5.48
N LYS A 37 -9.38 -13.15 -6.50
CA LYS A 37 -10.23 -13.05 -7.68
C LYS A 37 -9.41 -13.35 -8.93
N PHE A 38 -9.99 -14.10 -9.85
CA PHE A 38 -9.40 -14.38 -11.15
C PHE A 38 -10.05 -13.45 -12.17
N ILE A 39 -9.23 -12.67 -12.88
CA ILE A 39 -9.69 -11.76 -13.93
C ILE A 39 -9.12 -12.25 -15.24
N ILE A 40 -9.98 -12.29 -16.26
CA ILE A 40 -9.63 -12.71 -17.63
C ILE A 40 -9.84 -11.50 -18.51
N ASP A 41 -8.80 -11.11 -19.24
CA ASP A 41 -8.87 -10.08 -20.26
C ASP A 41 -9.64 -10.62 -21.48
N GLU A 42 -10.66 -9.87 -21.93
CA GLU A 42 -11.53 -10.30 -23.02
C GLU A 42 -10.82 -10.29 -24.37
N GLU A 43 -9.87 -9.36 -24.58
CA GLU A 43 -9.20 -9.16 -25.87
C GLU A 43 -7.99 -10.10 -26.04
N CYS A 44 -7.18 -10.22 -24.99
CA CYS A 44 -5.92 -10.95 -25.01
C CYS A 44 -6.03 -12.37 -24.44
N HIS A 45 -7.15 -12.72 -23.78
CA HIS A 45 -7.33 -13.97 -23.04
C HIS A 45 -6.25 -14.25 -21.99
N GLU A 46 -5.51 -13.20 -21.59
CA GLU A 46 -4.60 -13.27 -20.46
C GLU A 46 -5.40 -13.33 -19.16
N SER A 47 -4.83 -13.99 -18.16
CA SER A 47 -5.48 -14.13 -16.87
C SER A 47 -4.56 -13.73 -15.74
N VAL A 48 -5.14 -13.03 -14.77
CA VAL A 48 -4.42 -12.54 -13.60
C VAL A 48 -5.18 -12.95 -12.34
N LEU A 49 -4.43 -13.46 -11.37
CA LEU A 49 -4.93 -13.75 -10.03
C LEU A 49 -4.57 -12.58 -9.12
N ILE A 50 -5.59 -11.94 -8.56
CA ILE A 50 -5.44 -10.75 -7.72
C ILE A 50 -5.97 -11.00 -6.31
N SER A 51 -5.37 -10.35 -5.32
CA SER A 51 -5.89 -10.36 -3.94
C SER A 51 -5.78 -8.99 -3.25
N SER A 52 -5.65 -7.91 -4.04
CA SER A 52 -5.55 -6.55 -3.53
C SER A 52 -6.44 -5.61 -4.31
N THR A 53 -6.93 -4.57 -3.63
CA THR A 53 -7.77 -3.53 -4.22
C THR A 53 -7.08 -2.78 -5.36
N VAL A 54 -5.77 -2.58 -5.25
CA VAL A 54 -4.99 -1.87 -6.28
C VAL A 54 -4.98 -2.67 -7.57
N ARG A 55 -4.66 -3.97 -7.48
CA ARG A 55 -4.65 -4.88 -8.64
C ARG A 55 -6.03 -5.06 -9.23
N LEU A 56 -7.08 -5.08 -8.40
CA LEU A 56 -8.47 -5.08 -8.88
C LEU A 56 -8.74 -3.89 -9.80
N LEU A 57 -8.44 -2.67 -9.35
CA LEU A 57 -8.72 -1.47 -10.14
C LEU A 57 -7.81 -1.35 -11.37
N GLU A 58 -6.58 -1.88 -11.33
CA GLU A 58 -5.69 -1.95 -12.50
C GLU A 58 -6.20 -2.92 -13.58
N SER A 59 -7.01 -3.92 -13.20
CA SER A 59 -7.52 -4.96 -14.10
C SER A 59 -8.98 -4.75 -14.52
N LEU A 60 -9.64 -3.69 -14.06
CA LEU A 60 -11.01 -3.34 -14.47
C LEU A 60 -11.00 -2.22 -15.51
N ASP A 61 -11.99 -2.22 -16.41
CA ASP A 61 -12.23 -1.05 -17.27
C ASP A 61 -12.81 0.09 -16.43
N LEU A 62 -11.98 1.12 -16.23
CA LEU A 62 -12.32 2.35 -15.51
C LEU A 62 -12.48 3.54 -16.48
N SER A 63 -13.00 3.30 -17.67
CA SER A 63 -13.25 4.33 -18.71
C SER A 63 -14.15 5.50 -18.26
N SER A 64 -14.95 5.32 -17.21
CA SER A 64 -15.76 6.40 -16.62
C SER A 64 -14.92 7.40 -15.81
N ALA A 65 -15.27 8.70 -15.83
CA ALA A 65 -14.58 9.73 -15.05
C ALA A 65 -14.54 9.42 -13.54
N VAL A 66 -15.65 8.89 -13.01
CA VAL A 66 -15.76 8.46 -11.61
C VAL A 66 -14.84 7.26 -11.31
N GLY A 67 -14.76 6.30 -12.23
CA GLY A 67 -13.83 5.18 -12.13
C GLY A 67 -12.36 5.62 -12.11
N GLN A 68 -11.99 6.61 -12.94
CA GLN A 68 -10.64 7.19 -12.93
C GLN A 68 -10.35 7.92 -11.61
N LEU A 69 -11.28 8.74 -11.11
CA LEU A 69 -11.12 9.40 -9.80
C LEU A 69 -10.93 8.40 -8.65
N LEU A 70 -11.69 7.29 -8.68
CA LEU A 70 -11.54 6.21 -7.70
C LEU A 70 -10.16 5.54 -7.80
N ASN A 71 -9.71 5.22 -9.02
CA ASN A 71 -8.39 4.64 -9.25
C ASN A 71 -7.29 5.57 -8.73
N GLU A 72 -7.34 6.86 -9.06
CA GLU A 72 -6.38 7.86 -8.61
C GLU A 72 -6.35 7.98 -7.08
N ALA A 73 -7.50 7.98 -6.42
CA ALA A 73 -7.58 8.03 -4.96
C ALA A 73 -6.94 6.78 -4.30
N VAL A 74 -7.22 5.59 -4.84
CA VAL A 74 -6.64 4.33 -4.36
C VAL A 74 -5.13 4.27 -4.65
N GLN A 75 -4.71 4.65 -5.85
CA GLN A 75 -3.29 4.69 -6.23
C GLN A 75 -2.53 5.71 -5.40
N ALA A 76 -3.10 6.87 -5.11
CA ALA A 76 -2.51 7.85 -4.21
C ALA A 76 -2.31 7.25 -2.80
N GLN A 77 -3.28 6.47 -2.28
CA GLN A 77 -3.17 5.82 -0.97
C GLN A 77 -2.07 4.75 -1.00
N ASN A 78 -2.05 3.92 -2.04
CA ASN A 78 -1.04 2.88 -2.22
C ASN A 78 0.37 3.46 -2.35
N ASN A 79 0.56 4.46 -3.20
CA ASN A 79 1.87 5.06 -3.47
C ASN A 79 2.46 5.77 -2.25
N THR A 80 1.62 6.34 -1.38
CA THR A 80 2.08 7.03 -0.16
C THR A 80 2.27 6.06 1.01
N TYR A 81 1.31 5.17 1.23
CA TYR A 81 1.22 4.39 2.46
C TYR A 81 1.34 2.88 2.29
N ARG A 82 1.13 2.35 1.08
CA ARG A 82 1.07 0.90 0.77
C ARG A 82 0.08 0.09 1.63
N THR A 83 -0.85 0.76 2.31
CA THR A 83 -1.83 0.14 3.21
C THR A 83 -3.09 0.99 3.31
N GLY A 84 -4.18 0.40 3.80
CA GLY A 84 -5.48 1.07 3.93
C GLY A 84 -6.29 1.22 2.64
N THR A 85 -5.85 0.65 1.51
CA THR A 85 -6.57 0.73 0.23
C THR A 85 -7.92 0.00 0.24
N SER A 86 -8.00 -1.17 0.90
CA SER A 86 -9.27 -1.90 1.06
C SER A 86 -10.27 -1.10 1.91
N THR A 87 -9.78 -0.48 3.00
CA THR A 87 -10.59 0.38 3.88
C THR A 87 -11.11 1.60 3.11
N LEU A 88 -10.25 2.26 2.33
CA LEU A 88 -10.64 3.38 1.48
C LEU A 88 -11.73 2.96 0.49
N LEU A 89 -11.51 1.92 -0.30
CA LEU A 89 -12.48 1.47 -1.31
C LEU A 89 -13.83 1.12 -0.66
N PHE A 90 -13.81 0.39 0.46
CA PHE A 90 -15.03 0.01 1.15
C PHE A 90 -15.81 1.24 1.64
N LEU A 91 -15.13 2.18 2.32
CA LEU A 91 -15.78 3.37 2.87
C LEU A 91 -16.32 4.30 1.77
N VAL A 92 -15.64 4.37 0.62
CA VAL A 92 -16.17 5.07 -0.56
C VAL A 92 -17.54 4.50 -0.95
N GLY A 93 -17.68 3.17 -1.00
CA GLY A 93 -18.96 2.54 -1.31
C GLY A 93 -20.02 2.80 -0.24
N ALA A 94 -19.67 2.52 1.02
CA ALA A 94 -20.59 2.66 2.15
C ALA A 94 -21.13 4.09 2.31
N TRP A 95 -20.25 5.09 2.19
CA TRP A 95 -20.64 6.50 2.28
C TRP A 95 -21.28 7.04 1.01
N SER A 96 -20.97 6.50 -0.17
CA SER A 96 -21.74 6.82 -1.38
C SER A 96 -23.21 6.43 -1.22
N SER A 97 -23.49 5.20 -0.73
CA SER A 97 -24.87 4.79 -0.44
C SER A 97 -25.52 5.67 0.64
N ALA A 98 -24.78 6.02 1.70
CA ALA A 98 -25.28 6.86 2.79
C ALA A 98 -25.66 8.28 2.31
N VAL A 99 -24.83 8.86 1.44
CA VAL A 99 -25.10 10.16 0.82
C VAL A 99 -26.29 10.08 -0.13
N GLU A 100 -26.43 9.01 -0.90
CA GLU A 100 -27.61 8.80 -1.72
C GLU A 100 -28.89 8.76 -0.88
N GLU A 101 -28.89 8.09 0.27
CA GLU A 101 -30.02 8.08 1.19
C GLU A 101 -30.34 9.50 1.70
N CYS A 102 -29.32 10.32 1.99
CA CYS A 102 -29.52 11.74 2.33
C CYS A 102 -30.19 12.52 1.19
N LEU A 103 -29.74 12.32 -0.06
CA LEU A 103 -30.33 12.96 -1.23
C LEU A 103 -31.79 12.53 -1.45
N HIS A 104 -32.10 11.26 -1.23
CA HIS A 104 -33.48 10.76 -1.31
C HIS A 104 -34.41 11.42 -0.28
N LEU A 105 -33.89 11.75 0.91
CA LEU A 105 -34.61 12.51 1.94
C LEU A 105 -34.65 14.02 1.67
N GLY A 106 -34.06 14.50 0.58
CA GLY A 106 -34.05 15.91 0.20
C GLY A 106 -33.10 16.78 1.03
N VAL A 107 -32.09 16.18 1.67
CA VAL A 107 -31.08 16.94 2.41
C VAL A 107 -30.24 17.78 1.43
N PRO A 108 -30.05 19.09 1.67
CA PRO A 108 -29.22 19.91 0.79
C PRO A 108 -27.76 19.44 0.74
N ILE A 109 -27.16 19.41 -0.47
CA ILE A 109 -25.76 18.98 -0.70
C ILE A 109 -24.78 19.71 0.23
N SER A 110 -24.93 21.03 0.40
CA SER A 110 -24.06 21.83 1.27
C SER A 110 -24.12 21.40 2.74
N VAL A 111 -25.28 20.93 3.21
CA VAL A 111 -25.46 20.41 4.57
C VAL A 111 -24.81 19.03 4.70
N ILE A 112 -24.99 18.15 3.71
CA ILE A 112 -24.34 16.83 3.68
C ILE A 112 -22.82 16.99 3.77
N VAL A 113 -22.24 17.80 2.89
CA VAL A 113 -20.79 18.07 2.84
C VAL A 113 -20.30 18.61 4.18
N SER A 114 -20.94 19.65 4.72
CA SER A 114 -20.51 20.26 5.98
C SER A 114 -20.59 19.29 7.15
N VAL A 115 -21.71 18.57 7.31
CA VAL A 115 -21.95 17.73 8.48
C VAL A 115 -21.15 16.42 8.42
N MET A 116 -20.97 15.81 7.24
CA MET A 116 -20.14 14.61 7.12
C MET A 116 -18.66 14.91 7.36
N SER A 117 -18.13 16.02 6.80
CA SER A 117 -16.76 16.43 7.06
C SER A 117 -16.53 16.74 8.54
N GLU A 118 -17.46 17.45 9.18
CA GLU A 118 -17.40 17.71 10.62
C GLU A 118 -17.46 16.41 11.44
N GLY A 119 -18.36 15.50 11.10
CA GLY A 119 -18.48 14.20 11.77
C GLY A 119 -17.21 13.37 11.68
N LEU A 120 -16.57 13.31 10.50
CA LEU A 120 -15.32 12.58 10.34
C LEU A 120 -14.15 13.24 11.09
N ASN A 121 -14.08 14.57 11.13
CA ASN A 121 -13.07 15.28 11.90
C ASN A 121 -13.24 15.01 13.40
N PHE A 122 -14.47 15.07 13.90
CA PHE A 122 -14.80 14.70 15.28
C PHE A 122 -14.37 13.26 15.61
N CYS A 123 -14.68 12.30 14.73
CA CYS A 123 -14.20 10.93 14.87
C CYS A 123 -12.67 10.84 14.94
N SER A 124 -11.97 11.60 14.09
CA SER A 124 -10.50 11.59 14.02
C SER A 124 -9.84 12.13 15.30
N GLU A 125 -10.50 13.06 15.99
CA GLU A 125 -10.08 13.58 17.30
C GLU A 125 -10.33 12.55 18.42
N GLU A 126 -11.51 11.92 18.45
CA GLU A 126 -11.90 10.96 19.50
C GLU A 126 -11.04 9.69 19.50
N VAL A 127 -10.65 9.19 18.32
CA VAL A 127 -9.86 7.94 18.22
C VAL A 127 -8.46 8.05 18.81
N VAL A 128 -7.94 9.27 19.04
CA VAL A 128 -6.64 9.50 19.70
C VAL A 128 -6.58 8.83 21.07
N SER A 129 -7.72 8.71 21.76
CA SER A 129 -7.85 8.02 23.04
C SER A 129 -7.52 6.53 23.01
N LEU A 130 -7.56 5.89 21.83
CA LEU A 130 -7.25 4.48 21.61
C LEU A 130 -5.84 4.25 21.03
N GLN A 131 -4.99 5.28 21.03
CA GLN A 131 -3.58 5.13 20.65
C GLN A 131 -2.82 4.36 21.72
N VAL A 132 -2.04 3.38 21.26
CA VAL A 132 -1.11 2.60 22.06
C VAL A 132 0.30 3.09 21.72
N PRO A 133 1.05 3.66 22.68
CA PRO A 133 2.44 4.04 22.47
C PRO A 133 3.32 2.81 22.25
N VAL A 134 4.30 3.00 21.37
CA VAL A 134 5.28 2.00 20.96
C VAL A 134 6.66 2.51 21.39
N HIS A 135 7.25 1.90 22.42
CA HIS A 135 8.52 2.36 22.99
C HIS A 135 9.47 1.19 23.27
N ASN A 136 10.77 1.45 23.24
CA ASN A 136 11.82 0.54 23.71
C ASN A 136 11.81 -0.86 23.08
N ILE A 137 11.29 -0.98 21.85
CA ILE A 137 11.14 -2.27 21.16
C ILE A 137 12.48 -3.01 21.04
N PHE A 138 13.55 -2.26 20.78
CA PHE A 138 14.86 -2.84 20.52
C PHE A 138 15.67 -3.12 21.79
N ASP A 139 15.27 -2.60 22.94
CA ASP A 139 15.98 -2.78 24.22
C ASP A 139 15.90 -4.24 24.72
N CYS A 140 14.85 -4.97 24.34
CA CYS A 140 14.67 -6.38 24.74
C CYS A 140 15.48 -7.37 23.88
N MET A 141 15.95 -6.96 22.70
CA MET A 141 16.65 -7.82 21.73
C MET A 141 18.05 -8.25 22.20
N ASP A 142 18.65 -7.51 23.14
CA ASP A 142 19.95 -7.85 23.73
C ASP A 142 19.88 -9.03 24.73
N SER A 143 18.68 -9.42 25.16
CA SER A 143 18.47 -10.59 26.01
C SER A 143 18.11 -11.82 25.16
N ARG A 144 19.11 -12.63 24.80
CA ARG A 144 18.90 -13.94 24.16
C ARG A 144 17.89 -14.78 24.95
N LYS A 145 16.64 -14.81 24.50
CA LYS A 145 15.72 -15.90 24.76
C LYS A 145 15.32 -16.48 23.41
N THR A 146 15.77 -17.71 23.18
CA THR A 146 15.30 -18.58 22.13
C THR A 146 13.80 -18.77 22.31
N PHE A 147 12.99 -18.29 21.38
CA PHE A 147 11.54 -18.47 21.42
C PHE A 147 11.08 -19.69 20.62
N PRO A 148 9.96 -20.31 21.01
CA PRO A 148 9.47 -21.53 20.40
C PRO A 148 8.87 -21.26 19.02
N GLN A 149 8.94 -22.27 18.17
CA GLN A 149 8.29 -22.37 16.87
C GLN A 149 6.79 -22.07 17.03
N LEU A 150 6.36 -20.95 16.45
CA LEU A 150 4.97 -20.46 16.49
C LEU A 150 4.17 -21.19 15.39
N GLU A 151 3.32 -22.14 15.79
CA GLU A 151 2.36 -22.80 14.88
C GLU A 151 1.28 -21.80 14.40
N THR A 152 0.54 -22.15 13.35
CA THR A 152 -0.42 -21.26 12.68
C THR A 152 -1.59 -20.89 13.61
N PHE A 153 -1.60 -19.66 14.14
CA PHE A 153 -2.68 -19.14 14.96
C PHE A 153 -3.85 -18.64 14.09
N SER A 154 -5.08 -19.06 14.41
CA SER A 154 -6.28 -18.35 13.96
C SER A 154 -6.38 -17.05 14.74
N VAL A 155 -6.37 -15.91 14.04
CA VAL A 155 -6.42 -14.60 14.67
C VAL A 155 -7.84 -14.34 15.17
N SER A 156 -8.09 -14.53 16.47
CA SER A 156 -9.21 -13.88 17.14
C SER A 156 -8.90 -12.38 17.17
N LEU A 157 -9.48 -11.66 16.21
CA LEU A 157 -9.53 -10.21 16.24
C LEU A 157 -10.37 -9.79 17.46
N CYS A 158 -10.08 -8.65 18.10
CA CYS A 158 -10.94 -7.81 18.98
C CYS A 158 -11.89 -8.51 20.01
N PRO A 159 -11.99 -8.05 21.28
CA PRO A 159 -12.96 -8.60 22.26
C PRO A 159 -14.44 -8.52 21.83
N PHE A 160 -14.75 -7.69 20.84
CA PHE A 160 -16.06 -7.56 20.20
C PHE A 160 -16.28 -8.56 19.05
N LEU A 161 -15.56 -9.68 19.02
CA LEU A 161 -15.63 -10.68 17.94
C LEU A 161 -15.68 -12.11 18.47
N GLN A 162 -15.89 -12.25 19.78
CA GLN A 162 -16.04 -13.54 20.42
C GLN A 162 -17.54 -13.82 20.61
N VAL A 163 -18.01 -14.89 19.97
CA VAL A 163 -19.33 -15.49 20.20
C VAL A 163 -19.26 -16.37 21.46
N PRO A 164 -20.30 -16.42 22.30
CA PRO A 164 -20.35 -17.35 23.44
C PRO A 164 -20.31 -18.80 22.93
N SER A 165 -19.44 -19.61 23.52
CA SER A 165 -19.41 -21.06 23.28
C SER A 165 -20.61 -21.70 23.97
N ASP A 166 -21.73 -21.86 23.27
CA ASP A 166 -22.82 -22.77 23.66
C ASP A 166 -23.61 -23.17 22.41
N THR A 167 -23.19 -24.25 21.73
CA THR A 167 -24.12 -25.13 21.02
C THR A 167 -23.50 -26.52 20.90
N ASP A 168 -24.13 -27.48 21.57
CA ASP A 168 -23.77 -28.89 21.59
C ASP A 168 -23.67 -29.47 20.17
N LEU A 169 -22.53 -30.10 19.89
CA LEU A 169 -22.31 -30.94 18.72
C LEU A 169 -23.15 -32.21 18.88
N ILE A 170 -24.09 -32.44 17.96
CA ILE A 170 -24.59 -33.79 17.67
C ILE A 170 -23.73 -34.30 16.51
N GLU A 171 -22.82 -35.22 16.83
CA GLU A 171 -22.12 -36.07 15.87
C GLU A 171 -23.15 -36.98 15.18
N GLU A 172 -23.22 -36.92 13.85
CA GLU A 172 -23.66 -38.08 13.06
C GLU A 172 -22.52 -38.52 12.13
N GLU A 173 -21.87 -39.57 12.60
CA GLU A 173 -20.87 -40.37 11.93
C GLU A 173 -21.55 -41.30 10.92
N HIS A 174 -21.34 -41.16 9.61
CA HIS A 174 -21.57 -42.26 8.65
C HIS A 174 -20.66 -42.19 7.41
N GLY A 175 -19.64 -43.04 7.40
CA GLY A 175 -19.55 -44.16 6.44
C GLY A 175 -19.08 -43.87 5.01
N LEU A 176 -17.78 -44.08 4.76
CA LEU A 176 -17.18 -44.41 3.46
C LEU A 176 -17.96 -45.51 2.72
N LYS A 177 -18.35 -45.26 1.46
CA LYS A 177 -18.49 -46.29 0.42
C LYS A 177 -18.10 -45.76 -0.96
N ASP A 178 -17.22 -46.53 -1.60
CA ASP A 178 -16.78 -46.45 -2.99
C ASP A 178 -17.91 -46.32 -4.01
N VAL A 179 -17.73 -45.45 -5.01
CA VAL A 179 -18.09 -45.72 -6.41
C VAL A 179 -17.05 -45.06 -7.33
N ALA A 180 -16.36 -45.90 -8.10
CA ALA A 180 -15.44 -45.52 -9.16
C ALA A 180 -16.14 -45.07 -10.45
N SER A 181 -15.36 -44.46 -11.37
CA SER A 181 -15.62 -44.13 -12.80
C SER A 181 -15.97 -42.65 -13.02
N GLN A 182 -15.36 -41.87 -13.92
CA GLN A 182 -14.63 -42.21 -15.14
C GLN A 182 -13.75 -41.04 -15.59
N THR A 183 -12.58 -41.41 -16.09
CA THR A 183 -11.58 -40.63 -16.81
C THR A 183 -12.16 -39.99 -18.08
N LEU A 184 -11.81 -38.72 -18.36
CA LEU A 184 -11.88 -38.17 -19.72
C LEU A 184 -10.68 -37.26 -19.99
N THR A 185 -9.64 -37.93 -20.48
CA THR A 185 -8.70 -37.58 -21.55
C THR A 185 -8.44 -36.09 -21.84
N ILE A 186 -7.22 -35.71 -21.44
CA ILE A 186 -6.45 -34.55 -21.89
C ILE A 186 -6.32 -34.55 -23.42
N SER A 187 -6.75 -33.47 -24.08
CA SER A 187 -6.35 -33.13 -25.44
C SER A 187 -5.25 -32.07 -25.39
N ASN A 188 -4.02 -32.52 -25.66
CA ASN A 188 -2.86 -31.68 -25.90
C ASN A 188 -3.03 -30.91 -27.21
N LEU A 189 -2.89 -29.58 -27.17
CA LEU A 189 -2.58 -28.78 -28.35
C LEU A 189 -1.28 -28.03 -28.11
N SER A 190 -0.25 -28.46 -28.85
CA SER A 190 1.04 -27.80 -28.92
C SER A 190 0.90 -26.47 -29.67
N GLY A 191 1.40 -25.39 -29.09
CA GLY A 191 1.51 -24.08 -29.73
C GLY A 191 2.88 -23.46 -29.41
N ARG A 192 3.61 -23.13 -30.45
CA ARG A 192 5.00 -22.63 -30.50
C ARG A 192 5.17 -21.28 -29.77
N PRO A 193 6.33 -20.97 -29.17
CA PRO A 193 6.52 -19.72 -28.44
C PRO A 193 6.73 -18.55 -29.40
N LEU A 194 5.93 -17.49 -29.26
CA LEU A 194 6.11 -16.22 -29.95
C LEU A 194 6.25 -15.10 -28.90
N LYS A 195 7.49 -14.59 -28.86
CA LYS A 195 7.98 -13.29 -28.38
C LYS A 195 7.02 -12.43 -27.55
N SER A 196 7.42 -12.20 -26.31
CA SER A 196 6.95 -11.11 -25.44
C SER A 196 6.99 -9.75 -26.17
N SER A 197 5.83 -9.09 -26.29
CA SER A 197 5.72 -7.72 -26.76
C SER A 197 5.74 -6.74 -25.59
N GLU A 198 6.53 -5.69 -25.73
CA GLU A 198 6.69 -4.57 -24.80
C GLU A 198 5.36 -3.83 -24.56
N PHE A 199 5.04 -3.57 -23.29
CA PHE A 199 3.93 -2.71 -22.91
C PHE A 199 4.21 -1.26 -23.29
N PHE A 200 3.35 -0.72 -24.17
CA PHE A 200 3.41 0.66 -24.67
C PHE A 200 3.08 1.68 -23.57
N LYS A 201 3.97 2.68 -23.40
CA LYS A 201 3.68 3.95 -22.73
C LYS A 201 2.96 4.90 -23.70
N PRO A 202 1.91 5.64 -23.29
CA PRO A 202 1.38 6.73 -24.10
C PRO A 202 2.31 7.96 -24.02
N GLN A 203 2.90 8.35 -25.16
CA GLN A 203 3.56 9.64 -25.33
C GLN A 203 2.51 10.74 -25.58
N ALA A 204 2.37 11.70 -24.67
CA ALA A 204 1.66 12.95 -24.92
C ALA A 204 2.66 14.03 -25.38
N LYS A 205 2.45 14.52 -26.59
CA LYS A 205 3.22 15.57 -27.28
C LYS A 205 2.61 16.92 -26.87
N VAL A 206 3.36 17.74 -26.12
CA VAL A 206 2.94 19.13 -25.79
C VAL A 206 3.64 20.08 -26.74
N GLU A 207 2.85 20.71 -27.60
CA GLU A 207 3.26 21.79 -28.49
C GLU A 207 3.19 23.11 -27.69
N ALA A 208 4.34 23.77 -27.57
CA ALA A 208 4.47 25.02 -26.83
C ALA A 208 4.32 26.19 -27.80
N ASP A 209 3.23 26.96 -27.65
CA ASP A 209 3.09 28.24 -28.33
C ASP A 209 3.27 29.41 -27.35
N LYS A 210 4.18 30.30 -27.74
CA LYS A 210 4.54 31.53 -27.03
C LYS A 210 3.43 32.55 -27.22
N ASN A 211 3.10 33.33 -26.19
CA ASN A 211 2.90 34.77 -26.35
C ASN A 211 3.00 35.54 -25.02
N THR A 212 3.80 36.59 -25.08
CA THR A 212 4.16 37.55 -24.04
C THR A 212 3.09 38.64 -23.93
N SER A 213 2.74 39.12 -22.72
CA SER A 213 2.85 40.55 -22.36
C SER A 213 2.19 40.97 -21.04
N ARG A 214 2.93 41.85 -20.34
CA ARG A 214 2.56 43.06 -19.59
C ARG A 214 1.82 43.00 -18.25
N THR A 215 2.64 43.25 -17.24
CA THR A 215 2.46 44.00 -15.98
C THR A 215 1.40 45.12 -16.00
N LEU A 216 0.55 45.17 -14.96
CA LEU A 216 0.17 46.43 -14.30
C LEU A 216 -0.17 46.21 -12.82
N LYS A 217 0.33 47.11 -11.97
CA LYS A 217 0.18 47.15 -10.51
C LYS A 217 -1.11 47.85 -10.07
N ASN A 218 -1.51 47.55 -8.82
CA ASN A 218 -2.35 48.30 -7.87
C ASN A 218 -3.84 47.92 -7.77
N SER A 219 -4.25 47.31 -6.65
CA SER A 219 -4.85 48.02 -5.50
C SER A 219 -5.26 47.06 -4.37
N LEU A 220 -5.27 47.60 -3.16
CA LEU A 220 -5.45 46.96 -1.85
C LEU A 220 -6.93 46.80 -1.46
N LEU A 221 -7.17 45.82 -0.55
CA LEU A 221 -8.27 45.66 0.42
C LEU A 221 -9.65 45.17 -0.07
N ALA A 222 -9.97 43.91 0.30
CA ALA A 222 -11.12 43.54 1.14
C ALA A 222 -11.13 42.01 1.36
N ASP A 223 -10.83 41.60 2.59
CA ASP A 223 -10.86 40.21 3.07
C ASP A 223 -12.32 39.80 3.35
N THR A 224 -12.84 38.78 2.65
CA THR A 224 -14.07 38.08 3.06
C THR A 224 -14.09 36.63 2.56
N CYS A 225 -14.12 35.74 3.55
CA CYS A 225 -14.55 34.34 3.60
C CYS A 225 -15.12 33.70 2.32
N CYS A 226 -14.29 32.94 1.61
CA CYS A 226 -14.65 31.83 0.72
C CYS A 226 -13.45 30.87 0.63
N ARG A 227 -13.38 29.81 1.45
CA ARG A 227 -12.38 28.76 1.26
C ARG A 227 -12.78 27.94 0.03
N LYS A 228 -12.15 28.24 -1.10
CA LYS A 228 -12.09 27.37 -2.28
C LYS A 228 -11.37 26.07 -1.92
N SER A 229 -11.86 24.94 -2.43
CA SER A 229 -11.13 23.68 -2.50
C SER A 229 -9.87 23.90 -3.36
N ILE A 230 -8.72 24.08 -2.70
CA ILE A 230 -7.43 24.18 -3.37
C ILE A 230 -6.83 22.78 -3.38
N LEU A 231 -6.82 22.16 -4.56
CA LEU A 231 -5.90 21.08 -4.89
C LEU A 231 -4.47 21.67 -4.87
N ILE A 232 -3.67 21.31 -3.87
CA ILE A 232 -2.28 21.77 -3.78
C ILE A 232 -1.42 20.85 -4.66
N HIS A 233 -1.32 21.19 -5.93
CA HIS A 233 -0.17 20.83 -6.77
C HIS A 233 0.71 22.07 -6.95
N SER A 234 1.68 22.28 -6.07
CA SER A 234 2.88 23.06 -6.40
C SER A 234 4.06 22.68 -5.50
N ARG A 235 5.24 22.51 -6.10
CA ARG A 235 6.42 21.89 -5.50
C ARG A 235 7.39 22.87 -4.83
N HIS A 236 6.95 24.07 -4.45
CA HIS A 236 7.81 25.04 -3.79
C HIS A 236 7.02 25.83 -2.76
N PHE A 237 7.05 25.39 -1.50
CA PHE A 237 7.02 26.26 -0.31
C PHE A 237 7.28 25.41 0.93
N ASN A 238 8.54 25.40 1.40
CA ASN A 238 8.87 25.01 2.77
C ASN A 238 8.41 26.13 3.70
N ARG A 239 7.56 25.84 4.68
CA ARG A 239 7.29 26.76 5.79
C ARG A 239 7.67 26.07 7.09
N THR A 240 8.62 26.70 7.76
CA THR A 240 9.24 26.36 9.03
C THR A 240 8.22 26.41 10.18
N ASP A 241 8.25 25.38 11.02
CA ASP A 241 7.52 25.31 12.28
C ASP A 241 8.05 26.35 13.27
N ASN A 242 7.14 27.17 13.80
CA ASN A 242 7.37 27.90 15.05
C ASN A 242 6.23 27.55 16.01
N THR A 243 6.63 26.84 17.06
CA THR A 243 5.85 26.49 18.24
C THR A 243 5.60 27.74 19.10
N GLU A 244 4.35 28.17 19.22
CA GLU A 244 3.93 29.05 20.32
C GLU A 244 2.80 28.41 21.13
N ARG A 245 3.17 28.15 22.38
CA ARG A 245 2.43 27.47 23.43
C ARG A 245 1.44 28.47 24.03
N VAL A 246 0.14 28.33 23.74
CA VAL A 246 -0.91 29.13 24.40
C VAL A 246 -1.50 28.31 25.55
N SER A 247 -1.11 28.68 26.76
CA SER A 247 -1.71 28.21 28.01
C SER A 247 -3.06 28.91 28.25
N LYS A 248 -4.08 28.13 28.66
CA LYS A 248 -5.30 28.65 29.28
C LYS A 248 -5.81 27.68 30.37
N PRO A 249 -6.63 28.20 31.32
CA PRO A 249 -6.48 27.89 32.73
C PRO A 249 -7.38 26.78 33.26
N ASP A 250 -6.91 26.31 34.40
CA ASP A 250 -7.41 25.32 35.33
C ASP A 250 -8.85 25.54 35.82
N GLY A 251 -9.54 24.44 36.12
CA GLY A 251 -10.84 24.43 36.79
C GLY A 251 -11.76 23.32 36.32
N PHE A 252 -11.70 22.14 36.97
CA PHE A 252 -12.82 21.51 37.70
C PHE A 252 -12.45 20.08 38.14
N GLN A 253 -12.08 19.99 39.42
CA GLN A 253 -12.48 19.04 40.45
C GLN A 253 -12.52 17.52 40.13
N GLU A 254 -11.56 16.85 40.77
CA GLU A 254 -11.37 15.41 40.92
C GLU A 254 -12.60 14.66 41.44
N HIS A 255 -12.97 13.58 40.76
CA HIS A 255 -13.64 12.45 41.41
C HIS A 255 -13.27 11.09 40.75
N VAL A 256 -12.69 10.24 41.61
CA VAL A 256 -12.58 8.77 41.55
C VAL A 256 -11.74 8.16 40.43
N THR A 257 -10.45 8.05 40.73
CA THR A 257 -9.40 7.37 39.96
C THR A 257 -9.61 5.84 39.94
N ALA A 258 -10.29 5.34 38.92
CA ALA A 258 -10.03 3.98 38.45
C ALA A 258 -8.73 4.04 37.63
N THR A 259 -7.69 3.33 38.08
CA THR A 259 -6.36 3.32 37.46
C THR A 259 -6.46 2.80 36.02
N LEU A 260 -6.56 3.70 35.03
CA LEU A 260 -6.46 3.34 33.62
C LEU A 260 -5.09 2.69 33.39
N LYS A 261 -5.07 1.37 33.15
CA LYS A 261 -3.87 0.69 32.68
C LYS A 261 -3.51 1.29 31.33
N THR A 262 -2.45 2.09 31.28
CA THR A 262 -1.91 2.60 30.02
C THR A 262 -1.35 1.42 29.23
N TYR A 263 -1.98 1.08 28.11
CA TYR A 263 -1.48 0.04 27.21
C TYR A 263 -0.13 0.49 26.63
N ARG A 264 0.83 -0.43 26.57
CA ARG A 264 2.12 -0.22 25.92
C ARG A 264 2.48 -1.46 25.14
N CYS A 265 3.06 -1.28 23.97
CA CYS A 265 3.69 -2.33 23.19
C CYS A 265 5.21 -2.11 23.27
N ASN A 266 5.91 -3.07 23.87
CA ASN A 266 7.35 -2.95 24.17
C ASN A 266 8.19 -4.03 23.45
N ASP A 267 7.57 -4.86 22.62
CA ASP A 267 8.23 -6.00 21.97
C ASP A 267 7.97 -5.96 20.46
N LEU A 268 9.04 -6.20 19.68
CA LEU A 268 8.97 -6.19 18.21
C LEU A 268 8.08 -7.30 17.71
N VAL A 269 8.16 -8.48 18.36
CA VAL A 269 7.41 -9.67 17.96
C VAL A 269 5.92 -9.44 18.23
N GLU A 270 5.56 -8.94 19.42
CA GLU A 270 4.17 -8.54 19.72
C GLU A 270 3.64 -7.55 18.69
N LEU A 271 4.40 -6.49 18.38
CA LEU A 271 4.00 -5.48 17.41
C LEU A 271 3.81 -6.07 16.01
N ALA A 272 4.77 -6.86 15.54
CA ALA A 272 4.76 -7.49 14.23
C ALA A 272 3.56 -8.44 14.09
N VAL A 273 3.35 -9.33 15.07
CA VAL A 273 2.19 -10.23 15.09
C VAL A 273 0.88 -9.44 15.05
N GLY A 274 0.78 -8.35 15.81
CA GLY A 274 -0.42 -7.52 15.83
C GLY A 274 -0.70 -6.72 14.56
N LEU A 275 0.34 -6.36 13.81
CA LEU A 275 0.26 -5.68 12.51
C LEU A 275 0.22 -6.64 11.31
N SER A 276 0.20 -7.96 11.54
CA SER A 276 0.21 -8.95 10.46
C SER A 276 -1.09 -8.96 9.65
N HIS A 277 -2.23 -8.67 10.29
CA HIS A 277 -3.57 -8.82 9.72
C HIS A 277 -3.77 -10.16 8.98
N GLY A 278 -3.33 -11.28 9.58
CA GLY A 278 -3.44 -12.63 9.01
C GLY A 278 -2.33 -13.02 8.05
N ASP A 279 -1.41 -12.10 7.72
CA ASP A 279 -0.27 -12.36 6.83
C ASP A 279 1.03 -12.60 7.59
N HIS A 280 1.02 -13.63 8.44
CA HIS A 280 2.12 -13.93 9.35
C HIS A 280 3.42 -14.29 8.61
N SER A 281 3.34 -14.98 7.48
CA SER A 281 4.52 -15.37 6.71
C SER A 281 5.27 -14.16 6.15
N SER A 282 4.55 -13.21 5.54
CA SER A 282 5.15 -11.99 5.01
C SER A 282 5.62 -11.07 6.13
N MET A 283 4.85 -10.96 7.22
CA MET A 283 5.24 -10.13 8.36
C MET A 283 6.49 -10.67 9.08
N LYS A 284 6.64 -11.99 9.17
CA LYS A 284 7.85 -12.60 9.72
C LYS A 284 9.10 -12.25 8.91
N LEU A 285 9.01 -12.26 7.57
CA LEU A 285 10.11 -11.80 6.72
C LEU A 285 10.42 -10.31 6.97
N VAL A 286 9.41 -9.48 7.16
CA VAL A 286 9.62 -8.06 7.49
C VAL A 286 10.31 -7.91 8.84
N GLU A 287 9.89 -8.67 9.85
CA GLU A 287 10.53 -8.70 11.17
C GLU A 287 12.01 -9.10 11.05
N GLU A 288 12.32 -10.19 10.33
CA GLU A 288 13.70 -10.62 10.05
C GLU A 288 14.52 -9.52 9.34
N ALA A 289 13.91 -8.78 8.41
CA ALA A 289 14.58 -7.67 7.74
C ALA A 289 14.91 -6.50 8.68
N VAL A 290 13.99 -6.14 9.59
CA VAL A 290 14.25 -5.13 10.62
C VAL A 290 15.36 -5.59 11.57
N GLN A 291 15.33 -6.85 11.99
CA GLN A 291 16.35 -7.43 12.87
C GLN A 291 17.74 -7.38 12.22
N LEU A 292 17.85 -7.68 10.92
CA LEU A 292 19.11 -7.58 10.18
C LEU A 292 19.61 -6.14 10.07
N GLN A 293 18.74 -5.17 9.78
CA GLN A 293 19.13 -3.75 9.78
C GLN A 293 19.59 -3.29 11.16
N TYR A 294 18.91 -3.71 12.22
CA TYR A 294 19.28 -3.39 13.61
C TYR A 294 20.66 -3.95 13.94
N GLN A 295 20.92 -5.23 13.63
CA GLN A 295 22.22 -5.86 13.84
C GLN A 295 23.35 -5.14 13.09
N ASN A 296 23.11 -4.77 11.82
CA ASN A 296 24.09 -4.02 11.02
C ASN A 296 24.37 -2.63 11.59
N ALA A 297 23.34 -1.93 12.07
CA ALA A 297 23.49 -0.64 12.72
C ALA A 297 24.33 -0.74 14.00
N CYS A 298 24.10 -1.76 14.84
CA CYS A 298 24.86 -1.98 16.07
C CYS A 298 26.35 -2.24 15.81
N VAL A 299 26.68 -2.99 14.75
CA VAL A 299 28.09 -3.26 14.36
C VAL A 299 28.80 -1.98 13.92
N GLN A 300 28.11 -1.09 13.20
CA GLN A 300 28.69 0.16 12.69
C GLN A 300 28.79 1.26 13.75
N GLN A 301 27.87 1.28 14.72
CA GLN A 301 27.67 2.43 15.58
C GLN A 301 28.60 2.56 16.77
N GLY A 302 29.45 1.57 17.12
CA GLY A 302 30.44 1.65 18.22
C GLY A 302 30.19 2.72 19.30
N ASN A 303 29.51 2.39 20.40
CA ASN A 303 29.13 3.30 21.50
C ASN A 303 28.35 4.59 21.11
N CYS A 304 27.81 4.72 19.89
CA CYS A 304 26.98 5.86 19.50
C CYS A 304 25.55 5.74 20.03
N ILE A 305 25.02 6.84 20.58
CA ILE A 305 23.72 6.96 21.29
C ILE A 305 22.58 7.30 20.32
N LYS A 306 22.71 7.02 19.01
CA LYS A 306 21.63 7.33 18.06
C LYS A 306 20.58 6.21 18.08
N PRO A 307 19.29 6.54 18.26
CA PRO A 307 18.24 5.52 18.21
C PRO A 307 18.19 4.90 16.83
N PHE A 308 18.01 3.58 16.77
CA PHE A 308 17.82 2.87 15.52
C PHE A 308 16.55 3.37 14.82
N MET A 309 16.65 3.66 13.54
CA MET A 309 15.52 3.98 12.68
C MET A 309 15.41 2.94 11.59
N PHE A 310 14.22 2.35 11.44
CA PHE A 310 13.96 1.40 10.38
C PHE A 310 13.92 2.10 9.01
N ASP A 311 14.86 1.76 8.13
CA ASP A 311 14.98 2.36 6.81
C ASP A 311 14.38 1.46 5.73
N ILE A 312 13.12 1.77 5.38
CA ILE A 312 12.37 1.08 4.33
C ILE A 312 13.05 1.19 2.95
N SER A 313 13.84 2.24 2.70
CA SER A 313 14.51 2.45 1.40
C SER A 313 15.66 1.48 1.16
N ARG A 314 16.13 0.84 2.25
CA ARG A 314 17.21 -0.17 2.26
C ARG A 314 16.68 -1.60 2.25
N ILE A 315 15.40 -1.79 1.98
CA ILE A 315 14.82 -3.11 1.70
C ILE A 315 14.62 -3.26 0.20
N CYS A 316 15.00 -4.42 -0.32
CA CYS A 316 14.72 -4.83 -1.69
C CYS A 316 13.97 -6.16 -1.69
N THR A 317 13.21 -6.41 -2.76
CA THR A 317 12.57 -7.70 -3.02
C THR A 317 13.23 -8.38 -4.21
N CYS A 318 13.40 -9.70 -4.14
CA CYS A 318 13.81 -10.53 -5.26
C CYS A 318 12.82 -11.67 -5.43
N CYS A 319 12.04 -11.64 -6.50
CA CYS A 319 10.94 -12.57 -6.75
C CYS A 319 11.44 -13.77 -7.58
N LEU A 320 11.35 -14.97 -7.01
CA LEU A 320 11.79 -16.23 -7.61
C LEU A 320 10.59 -17.19 -7.74
N PRO A 321 9.90 -17.19 -8.89
CA PRO A 321 8.75 -18.06 -9.12
C PRO A 321 9.18 -19.54 -9.23
N GLY A 322 8.23 -20.45 -8.99
CA GLY A 322 8.41 -21.90 -9.11
C GLY A 322 8.95 -22.59 -7.86
N LEU A 323 9.50 -21.84 -6.89
CA LEU A 323 10.01 -22.40 -5.64
C LEU A 323 8.94 -22.41 -4.53
N PRO A 324 8.96 -23.40 -3.61
CA PRO A 324 8.03 -23.45 -2.48
C PRO A 324 8.07 -22.18 -1.63
N GLU A 325 6.95 -21.78 -1.04
CA GLU A 325 6.89 -20.56 -0.21
C GLU A 325 7.79 -20.61 1.02
N THR A 326 8.04 -21.82 1.56
CA THR A 326 8.96 -22.06 2.68
C THR A 326 10.42 -21.73 2.35
N SER A 327 10.74 -21.55 1.06
CA SER A 327 12.06 -21.12 0.61
C SER A 327 12.28 -19.61 0.69
N SER A 328 11.22 -18.82 0.94
CA SER A 328 11.34 -17.37 1.10
C SER A 328 12.17 -17.06 2.34
N CYS A 329 13.12 -16.13 2.22
CA CYS A 329 13.95 -15.73 3.35
C CYS A 329 14.52 -14.33 3.14
N VAL A 330 15.11 -13.78 4.18
CA VAL A 330 15.77 -12.47 4.12
C VAL A 330 17.28 -12.64 4.18
N CYS A 331 18.00 -11.88 3.36
CA CYS A 331 19.46 -11.93 3.25
C CYS A 331 20.06 -10.53 3.38
N PRO A 332 21.18 -10.38 4.10
CA PRO A 332 21.95 -9.14 4.08
C PRO A 332 22.65 -8.96 2.73
N GLY A 333 22.60 -7.77 2.17
CA GLY A 333 23.12 -7.45 0.83
C GLY A 333 22.04 -7.44 -0.25
N TYR A 334 22.48 -7.59 -1.50
CA TYR A 334 21.63 -7.51 -2.70
C TYR A 334 21.52 -8.87 -3.38
N VAL A 335 20.31 -9.41 -3.48
CA VAL A 335 20.04 -10.62 -4.27
C VAL A 335 19.41 -10.23 -5.59
N THR A 336 19.98 -10.71 -6.70
CA THR A 336 19.45 -10.44 -8.04
C THR A 336 19.59 -11.66 -8.94
N VAL A 337 18.87 -11.63 -10.05
CA VAL A 337 18.79 -12.74 -11.01
C VAL A 337 19.58 -12.38 -12.26
N VAL A 338 20.48 -13.26 -12.68
CA VAL A 338 21.31 -13.10 -13.87
C VAL A 338 21.17 -14.30 -14.82
N SER A 339 21.53 -14.12 -16.09
CA SER A 339 21.54 -15.23 -17.07
C SER A 339 22.51 -16.35 -16.64
N VAL A 340 22.15 -17.61 -16.91
CA VAL A 340 23.01 -18.79 -16.71
C VAL A 340 24.34 -18.66 -17.47
N SER A 341 24.41 -17.86 -18.55
CA SER A 341 25.66 -17.58 -19.26
C SER A 341 26.74 -16.92 -18.37
N ASN A 342 26.34 -16.27 -17.27
CA ASN A 342 27.28 -15.69 -16.29
C ASN A 342 27.84 -16.71 -15.28
N THR A 343 27.32 -17.94 -15.24
CA THR A 343 27.77 -19.00 -14.30
C THR A 343 29.29 -19.19 -14.24
N PRO A 344 30.03 -19.32 -15.36
CA PRO A 344 31.49 -19.50 -15.30
C PRO A 344 32.19 -18.31 -14.64
N VAL A 345 31.81 -17.08 -15.00
CA VAL A 345 32.36 -15.84 -14.41
C VAL A 345 32.09 -15.79 -12.91
N ILE A 346 30.87 -16.10 -12.48
CA ILE A 346 30.50 -16.08 -11.05
C ILE A 346 31.30 -17.12 -10.26
N LYS A 347 31.52 -18.32 -10.81
CA LYS A 347 32.34 -19.36 -10.16
C LYS A 347 33.79 -18.91 -9.98
N GLU A 348 34.34 -18.19 -10.96
CA GLU A 348 35.71 -17.66 -10.85
C GLU A 348 35.82 -16.51 -9.85
N LEU A 349 34.84 -15.60 -9.84
CA LEU A 349 34.81 -14.43 -8.94
C LEU A 349 34.32 -14.76 -7.52
N GLN A 350 33.88 -15.99 -7.27
CA GLN A 350 33.22 -16.38 -6.04
C GLN A 350 34.10 -16.14 -4.81
N ASN A 351 33.55 -15.48 -3.79
CA ASN A 351 34.21 -15.19 -2.51
C ASN A 351 35.53 -14.40 -2.61
N GLN A 352 35.82 -13.77 -3.75
CA GLN A 352 36.95 -12.85 -3.90
C GLN A 352 36.48 -11.40 -3.70
N PRO A 353 37.32 -10.51 -3.13
CA PRO A 353 37.00 -9.09 -3.07
C PRO A 353 37.07 -8.49 -4.47
N LEU A 354 35.93 -8.00 -4.94
CA LEU A 354 35.75 -7.46 -6.29
C LEU A 354 35.83 -5.94 -6.28
N ARG A 355 36.42 -5.39 -7.35
CA ARG A 355 36.33 -3.97 -7.68
C ARG A 355 35.06 -3.67 -8.47
N ILE A 356 34.36 -2.60 -8.10
CA ILE A 356 33.05 -2.24 -8.64
C ILE A 356 33.03 -0.86 -9.28
N VAL A 357 32.27 -0.74 -10.37
CA VAL A 357 31.83 0.54 -10.93
C VAL A 357 30.31 0.64 -10.89
N LEU A 358 29.81 1.83 -10.57
CA LEU A 358 28.39 2.16 -10.47
C LEU A 358 28.01 3.16 -11.56
N ILE A 359 27.10 2.77 -12.47
CA ILE A 359 26.67 3.60 -13.61
C ILE A 359 25.18 3.93 -13.50
N GLU A 360 24.84 5.21 -13.43
CA GLU A 360 23.44 5.68 -13.36
C GLU A 360 22.74 5.65 -14.73
N GLY A 361 23.49 5.90 -15.81
CA GLY A 361 22.97 5.93 -17.18
C GLY A 361 22.78 4.54 -17.80
N ASP A 362 22.30 4.50 -19.05
CA ASP A 362 22.31 3.25 -19.82
C ASP A 362 23.72 2.97 -20.34
N LEU A 363 24.14 1.71 -20.27
CA LEU A 363 25.38 1.22 -20.85
C LEU A 363 25.07 0.66 -22.25
N THR A 364 24.74 1.57 -23.17
CA THR A 364 24.45 1.27 -24.60
C THR A 364 25.12 2.31 -25.50
N GLU A 365 25.45 1.93 -26.75
CA GLU A 365 26.06 2.86 -27.72
C GLU A 365 25.16 4.09 -27.99
N ASN A 366 23.84 3.91 -27.90
CA ASN A 366 22.86 4.94 -28.20
C ASN A 366 22.52 5.87 -27.02
N TYR A 367 23.01 5.59 -25.81
CA TYR A 367 22.65 6.38 -24.63
C TYR A 367 23.16 7.82 -24.71
N ARG A 368 22.26 8.80 -24.59
CA ARG A 368 22.58 10.23 -24.58
C ARG A 368 21.77 10.88 -23.46
N HIS A 369 22.32 11.93 -22.84
CA HIS A 369 21.54 12.68 -21.85
C HIS A 369 20.42 13.47 -22.53
N LEU A 370 19.38 13.73 -21.73
CA LEU A 370 18.26 14.57 -22.14
C LEU A 370 18.77 15.94 -22.62
N GLY A 371 18.51 16.25 -23.90
CA GLY A 371 18.95 17.47 -24.55
C GLY A 371 19.96 17.27 -25.69
N PHE A 372 20.61 16.10 -25.79
CA PHE A 372 21.56 15.79 -26.86
C PHE A 372 20.96 14.78 -27.85
N ASN A 373 20.15 15.28 -28.78
CA ASN A 373 19.62 14.48 -29.88
C ASN A 373 20.63 14.43 -31.03
N LYS A 374 20.84 13.25 -31.63
CA LYS A 374 21.48 13.15 -32.95
C LYS A 374 20.65 14.01 -33.91
N SER A 375 21.28 14.97 -34.58
CA SER A 375 20.68 15.63 -35.73
C SER A 375 20.43 14.56 -36.81
N VAL A 376 19.16 14.19 -37.00
CA VAL A 376 18.70 13.11 -37.88
C VAL A 376 19.12 13.30 -39.36
N ASN A 377 19.63 14.49 -39.72
CA ASN A 377 19.91 14.90 -41.10
C ASN A 377 21.41 15.13 -41.43
N ILE A 378 22.36 14.70 -40.60
CA ILE A 378 23.78 14.77 -40.98
C ILE A 378 24.18 13.45 -41.64
N LYS A 379 24.16 13.42 -42.98
CA LYS A 379 24.86 12.39 -43.76
C LYS A 379 26.34 12.78 -43.83
N THR A 380 27.16 12.16 -43.00
CA THR A 380 28.62 12.25 -43.16
C THR A 380 28.99 11.44 -44.40
N ALA A 381 29.26 12.13 -45.52
CA ALA A 381 29.79 11.49 -46.72
C ALA A 381 31.27 11.15 -46.50
N LEU A 382 31.55 10.08 -45.77
CA LEU A 382 32.90 9.51 -45.74
C LEU A 382 33.08 8.66 -46.98
N THR A 383 34.03 9.09 -47.80
CA THR A 383 34.53 8.36 -48.96
C THR A 383 35.63 7.44 -48.44
N SER A 384 35.35 6.18 -48.12
CA SER A 384 36.43 5.19 -47.99
C SER A 384 35.98 3.75 -48.18
N MET A 385 36.90 3.04 -48.81
CA MET A 385 36.93 1.65 -49.25
C MET A 385 36.38 0.62 -48.27
N GLU A 386 35.74 -0.40 -48.86
CA GLU A 386 35.36 -1.67 -48.26
C GLU A 386 36.59 -2.40 -47.68
N LEU A 387 36.88 -2.16 -46.41
CA LEU A 387 37.52 -3.13 -45.52
C LEU A 387 36.53 -3.37 -44.40
N GLN A 388 36.43 -4.61 -43.88
CA GLN A 388 35.52 -4.98 -42.79
C GLN A 388 35.69 -4.03 -41.60
N GLU A 389 34.90 -2.95 -41.55
CA GLU A 389 34.83 -2.05 -40.41
C GLU A 389 33.90 -2.71 -39.39
N ASP A 390 34.44 -3.03 -38.22
CA ASP A 390 33.67 -3.40 -37.04
C ASP A 390 32.51 -2.42 -36.87
N SER A 391 31.30 -2.95 -36.57
CA SER A 391 30.14 -2.08 -36.38
C SER A 391 30.43 -1.01 -35.31
N SER A 392 29.82 0.18 -35.43
CA SER A 392 30.00 1.26 -34.45
C SER A 392 29.76 0.79 -33.00
N GLU A 393 28.86 -0.17 -32.79
CA GLU A 393 28.59 -0.77 -31.49
C GLU A 393 29.72 -1.70 -31.02
N GLU A 394 30.38 -2.40 -31.94
CA GLU A 394 31.50 -3.31 -31.67
C GLU A 394 32.73 -2.53 -31.20
N LEU A 395 33.06 -1.42 -31.88
CA LEU A 395 34.12 -0.49 -31.49
C LEU A 395 33.81 0.17 -30.13
N TRP A 396 32.56 0.58 -29.91
CA TRP A 396 32.13 1.14 -28.64
C TRP A 396 32.26 0.13 -27.50
N ALA A 397 31.81 -1.11 -27.69
CA ALA A 397 31.89 -2.16 -26.67
C ALA A 397 33.36 -2.54 -26.36
N ASN A 398 34.24 -2.57 -27.37
CA ASN A 398 35.67 -2.76 -27.19
C ASN A 398 36.30 -1.64 -26.35
N HIS A 399 35.90 -0.39 -26.59
CA HIS A 399 36.38 0.74 -25.82
C HIS A 399 35.90 0.69 -24.35
N VAL A 400 34.63 0.36 -24.12
CA VAL A 400 34.09 0.14 -22.77
C VAL A 400 34.89 -0.93 -22.04
N LEU A 401 35.12 -2.07 -22.69
CA LEU A 401 35.89 -3.16 -22.11
C LEU A 401 37.33 -2.75 -21.77
N GLN A 402 37.99 -1.97 -22.62
CA GLN A 402 39.32 -1.42 -22.35
C GLN A 402 39.34 -0.57 -21.08
N VAL A 403 38.34 0.29 -20.88
CA VAL A 403 38.21 1.11 -19.67
C VAL A 403 38.06 0.23 -18.43
N LEU A 404 37.19 -0.80 -18.49
CA LEU A 404 36.99 -1.72 -17.37
C LEU A 404 38.25 -2.51 -17.02
N ILE A 405 39.01 -2.96 -18.03
CA ILE A 405 40.29 -3.65 -17.83
C ILE A 405 41.34 -2.69 -17.25
N GLN A 406 41.43 -1.47 -17.77
CA GLN A 406 42.39 -0.46 -17.34
C GLN A 406 42.29 -0.17 -15.83
N PHE A 407 41.06 -0.08 -15.31
CA PHE A 407 40.81 0.15 -13.89
C PHE A 407 40.57 -1.15 -13.10
N ASN A 408 40.90 -2.31 -13.67
CA ASN A 408 40.80 -3.62 -13.03
C ASN A 408 39.43 -3.91 -12.38
N VAL A 409 38.35 -3.52 -13.06
CA VAL A 409 36.97 -3.65 -12.58
C VAL A 409 36.48 -5.07 -12.82
N ASN A 410 35.88 -5.69 -11.82
CA ASN A 410 35.32 -7.05 -11.92
C ASN A 410 33.79 -7.06 -11.98
N LEU A 411 33.14 -6.04 -11.39
CA LEU A 411 31.69 -5.92 -11.28
C LEU A 411 31.23 -4.54 -11.76
N VAL A 412 30.21 -4.51 -12.62
CA VAL A 412 29.56 -3.28 -13.06
C VAL A 412 28.08 -3.37 -12.73
N LEU A 413 27.60 -2.46 -11.89
CA LEU A 413 26.17 -2.28 -11.65
C LEU A 413 25.68 -1.08 -12.44
N VAL A 414 24.60 -1.26 -13.19
CA VAL A 414 24.02 -0.25 -14.07
C VAL A 414 22.56 -0.07 -13.69
N GLN A 415 22.15 1.18 -13.44
CA GLN A 415 20.75 1.50 -13.17
C GLN A 415 19.91 1.44 -14.45
N GLY A 416 20.49 1.85 -15.58
CA GLY A 416 19.90 1.76 -16.91
C GLY A 416 20.01 0.39 -17.59
N ASN A 417 19.69 0.38 -18.87
CA ASN A 417 19.79 -0.78 -19.75
C ASN A 417 21.25 -1.06 -20.14
N VAL A 418 21.55 -2.33 -20.46
CA VAL A 418 22.89 -2.76 -20.87
C VAL A 418 22.80 -3.47 -22.23
N SER A 419 23.72 -3.19 -23.14
CA SER A 419 23.80 -3.90 -24.43
C SER A 419 24.15 -5.38 -24.23
N GLU A 420 23.40 -6.28 -24.86
CA GLU A 420 23.66 -7.73 -24.85
C GLU A 420 25.06 -8.07 -25.38
N ARG A 421 25.50 -7.39 -26.44
CA ARG A 421 26.84 -7.58 -27.03
C ARG A 421 27.96 -7.24 -26.04
N LEU A 422 27.74 -6.22 -25.22
CA LEU A 422 28.69 -5.87 -24.16
C LEU A 422 28.72 -6.93 -23.06
N ILE A 423 27.57 -7.45 -22.65
CA ILE A 423 27.48 -8.54 -21.65
C ILE A 423 28.27 -9.76 -22.13
N GLU A 424 28.10 -10.19 -23.38
CA GLU A 424 28.82 -11.33 -23.97
C GLU A 424 30.34 -11.12 -23.95
N LYS A 425 30.82 -9.92 -24.28
CA LYS A 425 32.24 -9.58 -24.22
C LYS A 425 32.79 -9.56 -22.80
N CYS A 426 32.06 -8.96 -21.87
CA CYS A 426 32.43 -8.91 -20.46
C CYS A 426 32.54 -10.31 -19.86
N ILE A 427 31.68 -11.26 -20.27
CA ILE A 427 31.77 -12.65 -19.86
C ILE A 427 33.13 -13.25 -20.24
N ASN A 428 33.58 -13.04 -21.48
CA ASN A 428 34.87 -13.54 -21.97
C ASN A 428 36.07 -12.91 -21.25
N SER A 429 35.92 -11.67 -20.77
CA SER A 429 36.96 -10.94 -20.02
C SER A 429 36.84 -11.08 -18.50
N LYS A 430 36.00 -11.99 -18.00
CA LYS A 430 35.80 -12.28 -16.56
C LYS A 430 35.24 -11.09 -15.77
N GLN A 431 34.35 -10.31 -16.38
CA GLN A 431 33.66 -9.18 -15.77
C GLN A 431 32.16 -9.46 -15.69
N LEU A 432 31.56 -9.19 -14.53
CA LEU A 432 30.14 -9.35 -14.31
C LEU A 432 29.43 -8.00 -14.50
N VAL A 433 28.46 -7.94 -15.40
CA VAL A 433 27.64 -6.73 -15.64
C VAL A 433 26.19 -7.03 -15.28
N ILE A 434 25.59 -6.17 -14.45
CA ILE A 434 24.20 -6.31 -13.99
C ILE A 434 23.47 -5.00 -14.29
N GLY A 435 22.46 -5.07 -15.15
CA GLY A 435 21.61 -3.93 -15.52
C GLY A 435 20.35 -3.81 -14.68
N SER A 436 19.62 -2.71 -14.88
CA SER A 436 18.32 -2.43 -14.25
C SER A 436 18.34 -2.48 -12.71
N VAL A 437 19.45 -2.05 -12.10
CA VAL A 437 19.61 -2.01 -10.64
C VAL A 437 18.93 -0.78 -10.05
N ASN A 438 18.20 -0.93 -8.95
CA ASN A 438 17.53 0.21 -8.30
C ASN A 438 18.55 1.23 -7.76
N GLY A 439 18.26 2.52 -7.90
CA GLY A 439 19.11 3.61 -7.37
C GLY A 439 19.39 3.51 -5.86
N SER A 440 18.46 2.97 -5.04
CA SER A 440 18.73 2.75 -3.61
C SER A 440 19.80 1.69 -3.36
N VAL A 441 19.86 0.66 -4.22
CA VAL A 441 20.90 -0.38 -4.19
C VAL A 441 22.24 0.21 -4.64
N MET A 442 22.23 1.02 -5.71
CA MET A 442 23.42 1.75 -6.18
C MET A 442 24.01 2.62 -5.08
N GLN A 443 23.16 3.40 -4.39
CA GLN A 443 23.56 4.23 -3.26
C GLN A 443 24.12 3.40 -2.09
N ALA A 444 23.53 2.25 -1.78
CA ALA A 444 24.03 1.37 -0.71
C ALA A 444 25.43 0.81 -1.02
N PHE A 445 25.70 0.42 -2.25
CA PHE A 445 27.03 -0.01 -2.65
C PHE A 445 28.02 1.15 -2.76
N ALA A 446 27.58 2.34 -3.16
CA ALA A 446 28.42 3.54 -3.16
C ALA A 446 28.95 3.84 -1.75
N GLU A 447 28.06 3.84 -0.75
CA GLU A 447 28.39 4.10 0.65
C GLU A 447 29.27 3.00 1.26
N ALA A 448 28.97 1.72 0.99
CA ALA A 448 29.66 0.61 1.62
C ALA A 448 31.01 0.27 0.95
N ALA A 449 31.09 0.33 -0.38
CA ALA A 449 32.31 0.01 -1.13
C ALA A 449 33.20 1.23 -1.43
N GLY A 450 32.74 2.45 -1.08
CA GLY A 450 33.43 3.70 -1.37
C GLY A 450 33.43 4.09 -2.86
N ALA A 451 32.51 3.55 -3.65
CA ALA A 451 32.40 3.84 -5.08
C ALA A 451 31.70 5.19 -5.34
N VAL A 452 32.09 5.89 -6.41
CA VAL A 452 31.39 7.09 -6.88
C VAL A 452 30.51 6.72 -8.07
N GLN A 453 29.22 7.07 -7.98
CA GLN A 453 28.27 6.87 -9.06
C GLN A 453 28.58 7.82 -10.22
N VAL A 454 28.66 7.28 -11.44
CA VAL A 454 28.93 8.04 -12.66
C VAL A 454 27.80 7.87 -13.67
N ALA A 455 27.54 8.90 -14.48
CA ALA A 455 26.51 8.82 -15.51
C ALA A 455 27.01 8.10 -16.77
N TYR A 456 28.31 8.23 -17.09
CA TYR A 456 28.93 7.68 -18.28
C TYR A 456 30.17 6.86 -17.94
N ILE A 457 30.37 5.78 -18.70
CA ILE A 457 31.58 4.95 -18.61
C ILE A 457 32.88 5.74 -18.84
N THR A 458 32.85 6.79 -19.65
CA THR A 458 34.01 7.65 -19.92
C THR A 458 34.42 8.51 -18.73
N GLN A 459 33.58 8.63 -17.71
CA GLN A 459 33.89 9.35 -16.47
C GLN A 459 34.61 8.47 -15.43
N VAL A 460 34.67 7.15 -15.68
CA VAL A 460 35.32 6.20 -14.78
C VAL A 460 36.81 6.53 -14.69
N ASN A 461 37.27 6.72 -13.47
CA ASN A 461 38.66 6.86 -13.09
C ASN A 461 38.91 6.05 -11.80
N GLU A 462 40.16 6.01 -11.33
CA GLU A 462 40.55 5.21 -10.17
C GLU A 462 39.79 5.61 -8.89
N ASP A 463 39.43 6.89 -8.73
CA ASP A 463 38.69 7.40 -7.57
C ASP A 463 37.21 6.99 -7.58
N CYS A 464 36.67 6.62 -8.74
CA CYS A 464 35.28 6.17 -8.85
C CYS A 464 35.08 4.69 -8.50
N VAL A 465 36.16 3.89 -8.50
CA VAL A 465 36.08 2.43 -8.37
C VAL A 465 36.05 2.01 -6.90
N GLY A 466 34.94 1.41 -6.47
CA GLY A 466 34.83 0.81 -5.14
C GLY A 466 35.50 -0.55 -5.04
N ASN A 467 35.67 -1.05 -3.82
CA ASN A 467 36.30 -2.34 -3.55
C ASN A 467 35.59 -3.10 -2.41
N GLY A 468 35.89 -4.39 -2.25
CA GLY A 468 35.45 -5.20 -1.10
C GLY A 468 34.06 -5.82 -1.26
N ILE A 469 33.57 -5.97 -2.49
CA ILE A 469 32.30 -6.67 -2.75
C ILE A 469 32.58 -8.13 -3.03
N CYS A 470 31.80 -9.03 -2.44
CA CYS A 470 31.87 -10.45 -2.71
C CYS A 470 30.60 -10.91 -3.44
N VAL A 471 30.78 -11.72 -4.48
CA VAL A 471 29.67 -12.41 -5.17
C VAL A 471 29.63 -13.87 -4.76
N THR A 472 28.41 -14.39 -4.56
CA THR A 472 28.16 -15.82 -4.29
C THR A 472 26.85 -16.25 -4.95
N PHE A 473 26.72 -17.54 -5.25
CA PHE A 473 25.40 -18.10 -5.58
C PHE A 473 24.52 -18.07 -4.34
N TRP A 474 23.28 -17.60 -4.48
CA TRP A 474 22.35 -17.53 -3.35
C TRP A 474 21.94 -18.93 -2.88
N ARG A 475 21.79 -19.90 -3.81
CA ARG A 475 21.68 -21.36 -3.54
C ARG A 475 22.31 -22.16 -4.69
N SER A 476 22.86 -23.34 -4.37
CA SER A 476 23.66 -24.17 -5.30
C SER A 476 22.85 -24.94 -6.36
N SER A 477 21.52 -24.92 -6.28
CA SER A 477 20.66 -25.58 -7.28
C SER A 477 20.24 -24.56 -8.34
N PRO A 478 20.34 -24.90 -9.64
CA PRO A 478 19.67 -24.14 -10.69
C PRO A 478 18.19 -23.98 -10.34
N LEU A 479 17.58 -22.84 -10.67
CA LEU A 479 16.11 -22.70 -10.67
C LEU A 479 15.54 -23.56 -11.82
N ASP A 480 15.60 -24.88 -11.70
CA ASP A 480 14.97 -25.81 -12.64
C ASP A 480 13.48 -25.96 -12.28
N VAL A 481 12.69 -24.90 -12.38
CA VAL A 481 11.23 -25.02 -12.24
C VAL A 481 10.48 -24.05 -13.16
N VAL A 482 9.94 -24.64 -14.24
CA VAL A 482 8.73 -24.30 -15.00
C VAL A 482 8.75 -23.08 -15.93
N ASP A 483 9.59 -22.07 -15.70
CA ASP A 483 9.72 -20.95 -16.65
C ASP A 483 11.02 -21.13 -17.44
N GLY A 484 10.94 -21.32 -18.77
CA GLY A 484 12.08 -21.64 -19.66
C GLY A 484 13.19 -20.58 -19.75
N ASN A 485 13.30 -19.71 -18.76
CA ASN A 485 14.29 -18.66 -18.61
C ASN A 485 15.47 -19.18 -17.80
N ASN A 486 16.53 -19.59 -18.52
CA ASN A 486 17.86 -19.95 -18.00
C ASN A 486 18.45 -18.84 -17.11
N ARG A 487 18.02 -18.76 -15.85
CA ARG A 487 18.38 -17.72 -14.90
C ARG A 487 18.84 -18.30 -13.56
N ILE A 488 19.78 -17.61 -12.92
CA ILE A 488 20.37 -17.98 -11.63
C ILE A 488 20.34 -16.79 -10.68
N ALA A 489 20.10 -17.06 -9.40
CA ALA A 489 20.12 -16.04 -8.35
C ALA A 489 21.51 -15.94 -7.71
N ILE A 490 22.03 -14.71 -7.64
CA ILE A 490 23.30 -14.38 -7.00
C ILE A 490 23.08 -13.42 -5.83
N LEU A 491 23.96 -13.51 -4.84
CA LEU A 491 24.04 -12.62 -3.70
C LEU A 491 25.33 -11.80 -3.79
N LEU A 492 25.16 -10.47 -3.80
CA LEU A 492 26.22 -9.49 -3.64
C LEU A 492 26.22 -8.98 -2.20
N LYS A 493 27.35 -9.12 -1.53
CA LYS A 493 27.53 -8.67 -0.15
C LYS A 493 28.81 -7.86 -0.02
N THR A 494 28.82 -6.91 0.90
CA THR A 494 30.02 -6.19 1.31
C THR A 494 29.92 -5.89 2.80
N GLU A 495 31.06 -5.69 3.44
CA GLU A 495 31.11 -5.41 4.87
C GLU A 495 30.47 -4.06 5.16
N GLY A 496 29.62 -3.98 6.19
CA GLY A 496 28.94 -2.73 6.54
C GLY A 496 27.85 -2.29 5.55
N ILE A 497 27.38 -3.14 4.63
CA ILE A 497 26.24 -2.76 3.80
C ILE A 497 24.95 -2.70 4.64
N ASN A 498 24.34 -1.52 4.70
CA ASN A 498 23.01 -1.35 5.27
C ASN A 498 21.95 -1.59 4.19
N LEU A 499 21.96 -2.76 3.56
CA LEU A 499 20.98 -3.18 2.55
C LEU A 499 20.52 -4.60 2.87
N VAL A 500 19.22 -4.83 2.76
CA VAL A 500 18.60 -6.13 3.03
C VAL A 500 17.71 -6.51 1.84
N THR A 501 17.82 -7.76 1.39
CA THR A 501 16.94 -8.29 0.33
C THR A 501 16.05 -9.39 0.89
N ALA A 502 14.74 -9.20 0.77
CA ALA A 502 13.74 -10.24 0.96
C ALA A 502 13.59 -11.04 -0.33
N VAL A 503 14.00 -12.31 -0.31
CA VAL A 503 13.83 -13.23 -1.43
C VAL A 503 12.47 -13.91 -1.27
N LEU A 504 11.57 -13.65 -2.20
CA LEU A 504 10.19 -14.10 -2.18
C LEU A 504 10.01 -15.23 -3.19
N THR A 505 9.46 -16.35 -2.75
CA THR A 505 9.24 -17.55 -3.56
C THR A 505 7.77 -17.96 -3.53
N ASN A 506 7.23 -18.39 -4.67
CA ASN A 506 5.91 -19.01 -4.74
C ASN A 506 5.87 -20.04 -5.88
N PRO A 507 5.29 -21.24 -5.66
CA PRO A 507 5.22 -22.27 -6.70
C PRO A 507 4.34 -21.86 -7.89
N VAL A 508 3.39 -20.94 -7.68
CA VAL A 508 2.48 -20.40 -8.69
C VAL A 508 2.96 -19.02 -9.12
N THR A 509 3.51 -18.92 -10.34
CA THR A 509 4.01 -17.65 -10.90
C THR A 509 2.96 -16.53 -10.86
N ALA A 510 1.69 -16.85 -11.12
CA ALA A 510 0.59 -15.88 -11.08
C ALA A 510 0.36 -15.26 -9.69
N GLN A 511 0.80 -15.91 -8.61
CA GLN A 511 0.69 -15.38 -7.24
C GLN A 511 1.91 -14.55 -6.81
N MET A 512 2.98 -14.52 -7.62
CA MET A 512 4.24 -13.88 -7.24
C MET A 512 4.08 -12.39 -6.96
N GLN A 513 3.34 -11.67 -7.81
CA GLN A 513 3.05 -10.25 -7.64
C GLN A 513 2.21 -9.99 -6.38
N THR A 514 1.20 -10.84 -6.14
CA THR A 514 0.38 -10.78 -4.92
C THR A 514 1.22 -10.98 -3.66
N LYS A 515 2.19 -11.92 -3.70
CA LYS A 515 3.11 -12.16 -2.58
C LYS A 515 4.02 -10.96 -2.30
N GLU A 516 4.52 -10.31 -3.35
CA GLU A 516 5.32 -9.10 -3.23
C GLU A 516 4.51 -7.92 -2.68
N ASP A 517 3.29 -7.69 -3.18
CA ASP A 517 2.39 -6.64 -2.68
C ASP A 517 2.07 -6.84 -1.19
N ARG A 518 1.88 -8.10 -0.76
CA ARG A 518 1.65 -8.51 0.63
C ARG A 518 2.85 -8.22 1.53
N PHE A 519 4.05 -8.60 1.09
CA PHE A 519 5.30 -8.26 1.78
C PHE A 519 5.43 -6.74 1.99
N TRP A 520 5.26 -5.94 0.93
CA TRP A 520 5.36 -4.49 1.04
C TRP A 520 4.27 -3.87 1.91
N THR A 521 3.04 -4.41 1.89
CA THR A 521 1.98 -3.97 2.80
C THR A 521 2.39 -4.18 4.27
N CYS A 522 2.96 -5.34 4.61
CA CYS A 522 3.46 -5.61 5.96
C CYS A 522 4.66 -4.71 6.31
N ALA A 523 5.60 -4.52 5.38
CA ALA A 523 6.78 -3.68 5.57
C ALA A 523 6.41 -2.24 5.91
N TYR A 524 5.45 -1.67 5.18
CA TYR A 524 4.99 -0.30 5.42
C TYR A 524 4.16 -0.18 6.70
N ARG A 525 3.38 -1.20 7.09
CA ARG A 525 2.68 -1.21 8.38
C ARG A 525 3.67 -1.12 9.54
N LEU A 526 4.70 -1.95 9.55
CA LEU A 526 5.72 -1.92 10.59
C LEU A 526 6.52 -0.61 10.54
N TYR A 527 6.85 -0.11 9.34
CA TYR A 527 7.51 1.18 9.16
C TYR A 527 6.74 2.36 9.78
N TYR A 528 5.45 2.50 9.50
CA TYR A 528 4.66 3.59 10.08
C TYR A 528 4.48 3.44 11.60
N ALA A 529 4.31 2.21 12.10
CA ALA A 529 4.23 1.95 13.53
C ALA A 529 5.52 2.36 14.28
N LEU A 530 6.68 2.02 13.72
CA LEU A 530 7.99 2.40 14.29
C LEU A 530 8.29 3.88 14.12
N LYS A 531 7.95 4.47 12.97
CA LYS A 531 8.19 5.89 12.68
C LYS A 531 7.36 6.83 13.54
N GLU A 532 6.10 6.47 13.80
CA GLU A 532 5.16 7.31 14.57
C GLU A 532 5.20 6.99 16.07
N GLU A 533 5.89 5.92 16.48
CA GLU A 533 5.99 5.42 17.86
C GLU A 533 4.61 5.19 18.51
N LYS A 534 3.62 4.87 17.68
CA LYS A 534 2.24 4.64 18.12
C LYS A 534 1.45 3.84 17.10
N VAL A 535 0.48 3.08 17.61
CA VAL A 535 -0.50 2.34 16.82
C VAL A 535 -1.89 2.53 17.40
N PHE A 536 -2.92 2.25 16.63
CA PHE A 536 -4.28 2.10 17.14
C PHE A 536 -4.55 0.67 17.56
N LEU A 537 -5.49 0.49 18.49
CA LEU A 537 -6.17 -0.79 18.64
C LEU A 537 -6.88 -1.15 17.32
N GLY A 538 -6.54 -2.33 16.78
CA GLY A 538 -7.01 -2.79 15.48
C GLY A 538 -8.35 -3.51 15.55
N GLY A 539 -8.64 -4.38 14.58
CA GLY A 539 -9.82 -5.27 14.63
C GLY A 539 -11.18 -4.56 14.69
N GLY A 540 -11.26 -3.33 14.19
CA GLY A 540 -12.50 -2.54 14.19
C GLY A 540 -12.74 -1.68 15.43
N ALA A 541 -11.83 -1.66 16.42
CA ALA A 541 -12.05 -0.91 17.66
C ALA A 541 -12.20 0.60 17.44
N VAL A 542 -11.33 1.20 16.64
CA VAL A 542 -11.40 2.63 16.34
C VAL A 542 -12.62 2.98 15.48
N GLU A 543 -13.01 2.12 14.54
CA GLU A 543 -14.24 2.30 13.76
C GLU A 543 -15.51 2.16 14.61
N PHE A 544 -15.50 1.26 15.60
CA PHE A 544 -16.57 1.12 16.58
C PHE A 544 -16.67 2.35 17.50
N LEU A 545 -15.54 2.93 17.89
CA LEU A 545 -15.54 4.21 18.61
C LEU A 545 -16.15 5.33 17.75
N CYS A 546 -15.76 5.43 16.47
CA CYS A 546 -16.36 6.39 15.54
C CYS A 546 -17.88 6.23 15.45
N LEU A 547 -18.36 5.00 15.30
CA LEU A 547 -19.79 4.67 15.26
C LEU A 547 -20.51 5.13 16.53
N SER A 548 -19.98 4.76 17.70
CA SER A 548 -20.54 5.13 19.01
C SER A 548 -20.59 6.65 19.21
N CYS A 549 -19.49 7.35 18.92
CA CYS A 549 -19.39 8.79 19.08
C CYS A 549 -20.35 9.54 18.15
N LEU A 550 -20.54 9.09 16.90
CA LEU A 550 -21.50 9.70 15.97
C LEU A 550 -22.95 9.48 16.38
N GLN A 551 -23.30 8.31 16.92
CA GLN A 551 -24.65 8.07 17.45
C GLN A 551 -24.95 8.98 18.64
N ILE A 552 -24.03 9.10 19.59
CA ILE A 552 -24.15 10.01 20.74
C ILE A 552 -24.27 11.46 20.25
N LEU A 553 -23.44 11.88 19.29
CA LEU A 553 -23.48 13.23 18.74
C LEU A 553 -24.81 13.53 18.02
N ALA A 554 -25.34 12.56 17.28
CA ALA A 554 -26.66 12.66 16.66
C ALA A 554 -27.75 12.81 17.73
N GLU A 555 -27.79 11.97 18.76
CA GLU A 555 -28.79 12.06 19.83
C GLU A 555 -28.72 13.37 20.62
N GLN A 556 -27.52 13.87 20.91
CA GLN A 556 -27.34 15.16 21.59
C GLN A 556 -27.90 16.32 20.75
N SER A 557 -27.79 16.25 19.43
CA SER A 557 -28.37 17.25 18.54
C SER A 557 -29.90 17.27 18.57
N LEU A 558 -30.56 16.11 18.70
CA LEU A 558 -32.02 16.06 18.94
C LEU A 558 -32.41 16.63 20.31
N LYS A 559 -31.62 16.34 21.37
CA LYS A 559 -31.92 16.81 22.74
C LYS A 559 -31.79 18.33 22.87
N LYS A 560 -30.87 18.96 22.13
CA LYS A 560 -30.67 20.42 22.12
C LYS A 560 -31.78 21.19 21.38
N GLU A 561 -32.49 20.59 20.42
CA GLU A 561 -33.65 21.25 19.78
C GLU A 561 -34.82 21.48 20.76
N ASN A 562 -34.92 20.68 21.83
CA ASN A 562 -35.96 20.84 22.85
C ASN A 562 -35.67 21.95 23.89
N HIS A 563 -34.45 22.50 23.90
CA HIS A 563 -34.10 23.66 24.72
C HIS A 563 -33.70 24.82 23.81
N ALA A 564 -34.61 25.78 23.70
CA ALA A 564 -34.52 26.93 22.81
C ALA A 564 -33.11 27.54 22.70
N CYS A 565 -32.70 27.70 21.44
CA CYS A 565 -31.48 28.32 20.97
C CYS A 565 -31.26 29.72 21.60
N SER A 566 -30.19 29.89 22.36
CA SER A 566 -29.55 31.19 22.51
C SER A 566 -28.04 31.03 22.75
N GLY A 567 -27.24 31.45 21.77
CA GLY A 567 -25.87 31.86 22.04
C GLY A 567 -24.74 30.97 21.55
N TRP A 568 -24.71 30.55 20.28
CA TRP A 568 -23.43 30.40 19.57
C TRP A 568 -23.65 30.30 18.06
N LEU A 569 -22.84 31.02 17.28
CA LEU A 569 -22.87 31.24 15.81
C LEU A 569 -23.65 32.49 15.35
N HIS A 570 -23.03 33.66 15.55
CA HIS A 570 -23.33 34.84 14.73
C HIS A 570 -22.47 34.79 13.45
N ASN A 571 -23.12 34.67 12.28
CA ASN A 571 -22.60 34.86 10.90
C ASN A 571 -22.71 33.67 9.91
N THR A 572 -23.76 32.85 10.01
CA THR A 572 -24.26 32.07 8.87
C THR A 572 -25.68 32.52 8.54
N SER A 573 -26.01 32.74 7.26
CA SER A 573 -27.35 33.16 6.82
C SER A 573 -28.43 32.31 7.49
N SER A 574 -29.46 32.94 8.07
CA SER A 574 -30.42 32.29 8.99
C SER A 574 -31.08 31.01 8.45
N TRP A 575 -31.22 30.89 7.13
CA TRP A 575 -31.78 29.71 6.47
C TRP A 575 -30.86 28.49 6.57
N LEU A 576 -29.55 28.63 6.29
CA LEU A 576 -28.59 27.52 6.40
C LEU A 576 -28.44 27.05 7.86
N ALA A 577 -28.43 27.97 8.83
CA ALA A 577 -28.39 27.62 10.25
C ALA A 577 -29.65 26.84 10.68
N SER A 578 -30.84 27.23 10.18
CA SER A 578 -32.09 26.52 10.46
C SER A 578 -32.17 25.14 9.80
N SER A 579 -31.71 25.00 8.55
CA SER A 579 -31.66 23.69 7.87
C SER A 579 -30.60 22.77 8.46
N LEU A 580 -29.47 23.33 8.92
CA LEU A 580 -28.41 22.55 9.56
C LEU A 580 -28.92 21.88 10.85
N ALA A 581 -29.65 22.61 11.70
CA ALA A 581 -30.21 22.04 12.93
C ALA A 581 -31.12 20.82 12.65
N ILE A 582 -31.99 20.95 11.65
CA ILE A 582 -32.98 19.92 11.28
C ILE A 582 -32.32 18.67 10.69
N TYR A 583 -31.39 18.83 9.75
CA TYR A 583 -30.83 17.69 8.99
C TYR A 583 -29.58 17.09 9.62
N ARG A 584 -28.90 17.81 10.53
CA ARG A 584 -27.65 17.35 11.13
C ARG A 584 -27.76 15.96 11.79
N PRO A 585 -28.74 15.67 12.66
CA PRO A 585 -28.82 14.34 13.26
C PRO A 585 -28.99 13.24 12.22
N THR A 586 -29.79 13.50 11.18
CA THR A 586 -30.02 12.57 10.08
C THR A 586 -28.74 12.28 9.30
N VAL A 587 -27.98 13.32 8.93
CA VAL A 587 -26.72 13.16 8.19
C VAL A 587 -25.66 12.43 9.04
N LEU A 588 -25.56 12.75 10.34
CA LEU A 588 -24.66 12.04 11.26
C LEU A 588 -25.03 10.55 11.38
N LYS A 589 -26.33 10.24 11.42
CA LYS A 589 -26.80 8.85 11.43
C LYS A 589 -26.43 8.09 10.15
N PHE A 590 -26.53 8.73 8.98
CA PHE A 590 -26.10 8.10 7.73
C PHE A 590 -24.58 7.91 7.67
N LEU A 591 -23.78 8.86 8.15
CA LEU A 591 -22.33 8.68 8.30
C LEU A 591 -22.02 7.49 9.23
N ALA A 592 -22.72 7.40 10.36
CA ALA A 592 -22.64 6.28 11.31
C ALA A 592 -22.98 4.93 10.65
N ASN A 593 -24.05 4.87 9.85
CA ASN A 593 -24.42 3.65 9.11
C ASN A 593 -23.29 3.15 8.20
N GLY A 594 -22.46 4.04 7.64
CA GLY A 594 -21.28 3.66 6.87
C GLY A 594 -20.26 2.87 7.71
N TRP A 595 -19.99 3.32 8.94
CA TRP A 595 -19.14 2.58 9.88
C TRP A 595 -19.76 1.25 10.29
N GLN A 596 -21.07 1.21 10.52
CA GLN A 596 -21.78 -0.03 10.84
C GLN A 596 -21.64 -1.07 9.70
N LYS A 597 -21.82 -0.67 8.44
CA LYS A 597 -21.61 -1.53 7.26
C LYS A 597 -20.17 -2.04 7.17
N TYR A 598 -19.19 -1.17 7.47
CA TYR A 598 -17.77 -1.55 7.50
C TYR A 598 -17.50 -2.62 8.55
N LEU A 599 -17.96 -2.39 9.77
CA LEU A 599 -17.80 -3.34 10.86
C LEU A 599 -18.50 -4.66 10.53
N SER A 600 -19.77 -4.65 10.13
CA SER A 600 -20.51 -5.88 9.84
C SER A 600 -19.89 -6.72 8.73
N THR A 601 -19.37 -6.07 7.68
CA THR A 601 -18.66 -6.77 6.60
C THR A 601 -17.32 -7.32 7.09
N LEU A 602 -16.57 -6.55 7.89
CA LEU A 602 -15.33 -7.02 8.50
C LEU A 602 -15.60 -8.27 9.36
N LEU A 603 -16.67 -8.25 10.17
CA LEU A 603 -17.09 -9.37 11.00
C LEU A 603 -17.38 -10.61 10.17
N TYR A 604 -18.22 -10.43 9.15
CA TYR A 604 -18.64 -11.50 8.27
C TYR A 604 -17.45 -12.13 7.52
N ASN A 605 -16.57 -11.31 6.94
CA ASN A 605 -15.40 -11.81 6.22
C ASN A 605 -14.41 -12.56 7.13
N THR A 606 -14.39 -12.29 8.43
CA THR A 606 -13.49 -12.96 9.38
C THR A 606 -13.92 -14.38 9.77
N ALA A 607 -14.95 -14.94 9.13
CA ALA A 607 -15.45 -16.30 9.30
C ALA A 607 -15.98 -16.64 10.71
N HIS A 608 -16.32 -15.62 11.50
CA HIS A 608 -16.89 -15.79 12.84
C HIS A 608 -18.43 -15.70 12.88
N TYR A 609 -19.06 -15.18 11.83
CA TYR A 609 -20.51 -15.00 11.76
C TYR A 609 -21.07 -15.55 10.45
N SER A 610 -22.25 -16.17 10.53
CA SER A 610 -22.91 -16.81 9.39
C SER A 610 -23.50 -15.80 8.39
N SER A 611 -23.79 -14.58 8.86
CA SER A 611 -24.36 -13.50 8.05
C SER A 611 -23.99 -12.11 8.57
N GLU A 612 -24.09 -11.10 7.71
CA GLU A 612 -23.90 -9.70 8.11
C GLU A 612 -24.98 -9.18 9.05
N PHE A 613 -26.17 -9.79 9.04
CA PHE A 613 -27.25 -9.45 9.94
C PHE A 613 -26.93 -9.85 11.38
N GLU A 614 -26.38 -11.06 11.55
CA GLU A 614 -25.89 -11.56 12.84
C GLU A 614 -24.78 -10.66 13.38
N ALA A 615 -23.79 -10.35 12.55
CA ALA A 615 -22.73 -9.39 12.84
C ALA A 615 -23.28 -8.02 13.25
N SER A 616 -24.28 -7.50 12.53
CA SER A 616 -24.90 -6.20 12.84
C SER A 616 -25.62 -6.20 14.18
N THR A 617 -26.30 -7.30 14.53
CA THR A 617 -26.99 -7.48 15.81
C THR A 617 -25.98 -7.51 16.96
N TYR A 618 -24.86 -8.21 16.77
CA TYR A 618 -23.76 -8.23 17.72
C TYR A 618 -23.18 -6.83 17.96
N ILE A 619 -22.90 -6.09 16.89
CA ILE A 619 -22.42 -4.70 16.99
C ILE A 619 -23.42 -3.83 17.78
N GLN A 620 -24.73 -3.97 17.50
CA GLN A 620 -25.76 -3.21 18.19
C GLN A 620 -25.80 -3.48 19.70
N HIS A 621 -25.60 -4.74 20.12
CA HIS A 621 -25.51 -5.10 21.53
C HIS A 621 -24.33 -4.38 22.22
N HIS A 622 -23.16 -4.37 21.58
CA HIS A 622 -21.99 -3.67 22.13
C HIS A 622 -22.15 -2.15 22.12
N LEU A 623 -22.85 -1.57 21.14
CA LEU A 623 -23.15 -0.14 21.12
C LEU A 623 -24.03 0.27 22.30
N GLN A 624 -25.01 -0.56 22.66
CA GLN A 624 -25.83 -0.30 23.84
C GLN A 624 -24.98 -0.31 25.11
N ASN A 625 -24.13 -1.33 25.29
CA ASN A 625 -23.23 -1.43 26.44
C ASN A 625 -22.23 -0.26 26.51
N ALA A 626 -21.70 0.18 25.37
CA ALA A 626 -20.82 1.34 25.29
C ALA A 626 -21.54 2.61 25.71
N THR A 627 -22.80 2.77 25.32
CA THR A 627 -23.65 3.90 25.71
C THR A 627 -23.95 3.87 27.20
N ASP A 628 -24.30 2.70 27.74
CA ASP A 628 -24.60 2.49 29.16
C ASP A 628 -23.38 2.72 30.07
N SER A 629 -22.16 2.51 29.54
CA SER A 629 -20.92 2.79 30.24
C SER A 629 -20.62 4.29 30.44
N GLY A 630 -21.31 5.17 29.70
CA GLY A 630 -21.08 6.62 29.71
C GLY A 630 -19.79 7.09 29.00
N SER A 631 -18.89 6.18 28.63
CA SER A 631 -17.66 6.48 27.90
C SER A 631 -17.31 5.33 26.94
N PRO A 632 -17.63 5.46 25.64
CA PRO A 632 -17.34 4.41 24.66
C PRO A 632 -15.86 4.04 24.58
N SER A 633 -14.94 5.00 24.72
CA SER A 633 -13.49 4.73 24.75
C SER A 633 -13.08 3.90 25.96
N SER A 634 -13.61 4.21 27.15
CA SER A 634 -13.34 3.43 28.36
C SER A 634 -13.91 2.02 28.27
N TYR A 635 -15.11 1.86 27.69
CA TYR A 635 -15.70 0.55 27.41
C TYR A 635 -14.80 -0.30 26.52
N ILE A 636 -14.33 0.26 25.40
CA ILE A 636 -13.42 -0.41 24.47
C ILE A 636 -12.12 -0.82 25.16
N LEU A 637 -11.49 0.10 25.90
CA LEU A 637 -10.27 -0.20 26.63
C LEU A 637 -10.47 -1.29 27.69
N ASN A 638 -11.63 -1.33 28.35
CA ASN A 638 -11.94 -2.36 29.33
C ASN A 638 -12.15 -3.73 28.68
N GLU A 639 -12.91 -3.82 27.59
CA GLU A 639 -13.11 -5.08 26.85
C GLU A 639 -11.78 -5.60 26.29
N TYR A 640 -10.91 -4.72 25.76
CA TYR A 640 -9.57 -5.12 25.31
C TYR A 640 -8.68 -5.60 26.46
N SER A 641 -8.90 -5.10 27.68
CA SER A 641 -8.17 -5.54 28.87
C SER A 641 -8.55 -6.96 29.26
N LYS A 642 -9.85 -7.30 29.12
CA LYS A 642 -10.40 -8.60 29.52
C LYS A 642 -9.79 -9.74 28.73
N LEU A 643 -9.49 -9.50 27.45
CA LEU A 643 -8.77 -10.44 26.58
C LEU A 643 -7.40 -10.87 27.15
N ASN A 644 -6.77 -10.00 27.96
CA ASN A 644 -5.50 -10.28 28.63
C ASN A 644 -5.68 -10.73 30.10
N SER A 645 -6.87 -10.55 30.68
CA SER A 645 -7.15 -10.94 32.05
C SER A 645 -7.62 -12.38 32.10
N ARG A 646 -6.79 -13.20 32.73
CA ARG A 646 -6.84 -14.65 33.00
C ARG A 646 -8.11 -15.20 33.70
N ILE A 647 -9.28 -14.54 33.59
CA ILE A 647 -10.43 -14.72 34.50
C ILE A 647 -11.63 -15.48 33.85
N PHE A 648 -11.46 -16.05 32.65
CA PHE A 648 -12.48 -16.96 32.07
C PHE A 648 -11.97 -18.37 31.77
N ASN A 649 -10.93 -18.84 32.48
CA ASN A 649 -10.52 -20.24 32.48
C ASN A 649 -10.56 -20.78 33.92
N SER A 650 -11.76 -21.05 34.45
CA SER A 650 -11.89 -22.10 35.46
C SER A 650 -12.10 -23.40 34.70
N ASP A 651 -11.07 -24.23 34.74
CA ASP A 651 -11.06 -25.63 34.32
C ASP A 651 -11.06 -25.87 32.80
N ILE A 652 -9.84 -25.96 32.21
CA ILE A 652 -9.34 -27.14 31.48
C ILE A 652 -8.04 -26.77 30.73
N SER A 653 -7.00 -27.58 31.01
CA SER A 653 -5.76 -27.80 30.24
C SER A 653 -4.66 -26.71 30.19
N ASN A 654 -3.51 -27.09 30.75
CA ASN A 654 -2.26 -26.34 30.86
C ASN A 654 -1.48 -26.23 29.52
N LYS A 655 -2.01 -25.54 28.51
CA LYS A 655 -1.18 -24.94 27.45
C LYS A 655 -1.63 -23.52 27.16
N LEU A 656 -0.68 -22.62 27.33
CA LEU A 656 -0.81 -21.18 27.48
C LEU A 656 -0.77 -20.52 26.10
N GLU A 657 -1.89 -19.99 25.59
CA GLU A 657 -1.88 -19.20 24.36
C GLU A 657 -2.47 -17.81 24.65
N GLN A 658 -1.60 -16.80 24.72
CA GLN A 658 -1.98 -15.40 24.72
C GLN A 658 -2.52 -15.06 23.33
N ILE A 659 -3.78 -14.65 23.22
CA ILE A 659 -4.31 -14.12 21.97
C ILE A 659 -3.53 -12.85 21.63
N PRO A 660 -2.81 -12.80 20.49
CA PRO A 660 -2.02 -11.63 20.14
C PRO A 660 -2.92 -10.43 19.86
N ARG A 661 -2.53 -9.27 20.39
CA ARG A 661 -3.27 -8.02 20.17
C ARG A 661 -3.18 -7.61 18.72
N VAL A 662 -4.27 -7.11 18.17
CA VAL A 662 -4.31 -6.62 16.79
C VAL A 662 -4.17 -5.11 16.80
N TYR A 663 -3.32 -4.60 15.92
CA TYR A 663 -2.99 -3.19 15.80
C TYR A 663 -3.28 -2.66 14.40
N ASP A 664 -3.50 -1.37 14.31
CA ASP A 664 -3.60 -0.63 13.06
C ASP A 664 -2.65 0.57 13.08
N VAL A 665 -2.09 0.95 11.93
CA VAL A 665 -1.25 2.14 11.81
C VAL A 665 -2.08 3.42 11.85
N VAL A 666 -1.59 4.46 12.52
CA VAL A 666 -2.39 5.67 12.82
C VAL A 666 -2.62 6.53 11.58
N THR A 667 -1.58 7.18 11.06
CA THR A 667 -1.73 8.13 9.93
C THR A 667 -2.32 7.48 8.67
N PRO A 668 -1.84 6.30 8.22
CA PRO A 668 -2.39 5.68 7.00
C PRO A 668 -3.88 5.36 7.09
N LYS A 669 -4.37 5.02 8.30
CA LYS A 669 -5.77 4.69 8.54
C LYS A 669 -6.68 5.92 8.51
N ILE A 670 -6.30 6.99 9.20
CA ILE A 670 -7.02 8.27 9.17
C ILE A 670 -7.06 8.83 7.74
N GLU A 671 -5.95 8.75 7.01
CA GLU A 671 -5.86 9.22 5.63
C GLU A 671 -6.72 8.40 4.66
N ALA A 672 -6.85 7.08 4.88
CA ALA A 672 -7.78 6.26 4.12
C ALA A 672 -9.23 6.72 4.31
N TRP A 673 -9.62 7.05 5.54
CA TRP A 673 -10.95 7.59 5.85
C TRP A 673 -11.16 8.95 5.21
N ARG A 674 -10.21 9.87 5.36
CA ARG A 674 -10.29 11.22 4.81
C ARG A 674 -10.42 11.18 3.28
N ARG A 675 -9.56 10.42 2.59
CA ARG A 675 -9.60 10.30 1.13
C ARG A 675 -10.88 9.66 0.62
N ALA A 676 -11.42 8.67 1.35
CA ALA A 676 -12.69 8.06 1.01
C ALA A 676 -13.83 9.09 1.06
N LEU A 677 -13.93 9.86 2.15
CA LEU A 677 -14.98 10.87 2.28
C LEU A 677 -14.79 12.01 1.28
N ASP A 678 -13.56 12.52 1.12
CA ASP A 678 -13.25 13.59 0.18
C ASP A 678 -13.65 13.21 -1.27
N LEU A 679 -13.41 11.97 -1.69
CA LEU A 679 -13.83 11.48 -3.00
C LEU A 679 -15.35 11.45 -3.14
N VAL A 680 -16.07 10.92 -2.14
CA VAL A 680 -17.54 10.86 -2.15
C VAL A 680 -18.14 12.27 -2.21
N LEU A 681 -17.61 13.20 -1.42
CA LEU A 681 -18.08 14.58 -1.39
C LEU A 681 -17.73 15.33 -2.68
N LEU A 682 -16.56 15.07 -3.27
CA LEU A 682 -16.18 15.61 -4.57
C LEU A 682 -17.19 15.17 -5.64
N VAL A 683 -17.48 13.87 -5.71
CA VAL A 683 -18.44 13.32 -6.68
C VAL A 683 -19.85 13.87 -6.42
N LEU A 684 -20.30 13.95 -5.16
CA LEU A 684 -21.58 14.55 -4.79
C LEU A 684 -21.73 16.00 -5.28
N GLN A 685 -20.63 16.75 -5.27
CA GLN A 685 -20.60 18.16 -5.69
C GLN A 685 -20.53 18.33 -7.21
N THR A 686 -20.38 17.25 -7.98
CA THR A 686 -20.45 17.30 -9.44
C THR A 686 -21.91 17.35 -9.89
N ASP A 687 -22.32 18.48 -10.45
CA ASP A 687 -23.68 18.73 -10.92
C ASP A 687 -23.89 18.34 -12.39
N SER A 688 -22.81 18.26 -13.17
CA SER A 688 -22.84 17.90 -14.59
C SER A 688 -21.52 17.29 -15.05
N GLU A 689 -21.62 16.27 -15.91
CA GLU A 689 -20.49 15.67 -16.63
C GLU A 689 -20.54 16.12 -18.09
N ILE A 690 -19.43 16.66 -18.60
CA ILE A 690 -19.33 17.14 -19.99
C ILE A 690 -18.33 16.26 -20.74
N ILE A 691 -18.82 15.42 -21.64
CA ILE A 691 -18.00 14.56 -22.50
C ILE A 691 -17.85 15.22 -23.86
N THR A 692 -16.61 15.53 -24.27
CA THR A 692 -16.29 16.08 -25.60
C THR A 692 -15.23 15.24 -26.30
N GLY A 693 -15.44 14.87 -27.57
CA GLY A 693 -14.52 14.05 -28.35
C GLY A 693 -15.01 13.81 -29.79
N HIS A 694 -14.09 13.47 -30.70
CA HIS A 694 -14.37 13.24 -32.13
C HIS A 694 -14.39 11.73 -32.43
N GLY A 695 -15.56 11.07 -32.32
CA GLY A 695 -15.76 9.70 -32.81
C GLY A 695 -16.69 8.83 -31.96
N HIS A 696 -17.77 8.35 -32.58
CA HIS A 696 -18.76 7.37 -32.09
C HIS A 696 -19.76 7.84 -31.03
N THR A 697 -20.57 8.83 -31.42
CA THR A 697 -22.00 8.85 -31.08
C THR A 697 -22.70 7.59 -31.63
N GLN A 698 -22.64 6.49 -30.90
CA GLN A 698 -23.68 5.48 -30.87
C GLN A 698 -23.94 5.11 -29.41
N ILE A 699 -24.39 6.10 -28.64
CA ILE A 699 -25.13 5.79 -27.41
C ILE A 699 -26.50 5.31 -27.92
N ASN A 700 -26.65 4.00 -28.13
CA ASN A 700 -27.94 3.36 -28.35
C ASN A 700 -28.82 3.64 -27.13
N SER A 701 -29.68 4.66 -27.24
CA SER A 701 -30.60 5.09 -26.19
C SER A 701 -31.79 4.13 -25.99
N GLN A 702 -31.65 2.83 -26.31
CA GLN A 702 -32.74 1.86 -26.28
C GLN A 702 -32.48 0.51 -25.61
N GLU A 703 -31.31 0.24 -25.01
CA GLU A 703 -31.05 -1.07 -24.35
C GLU A 703 -30.71 -1.02 -22.84
N LEU A 704 -30.87 0.12 -22.16
CA LEU A 704 -30.71 0.19 -20.70
C LEU A 704 -32.05 0.17 -19.97
N THR A 705 -32.89 -0.82 -20.26
CA THR A 705 -33.98 -1.25 -19.38
C THR A 705 -33.64 -2.62 -18.81
N GLY A 706 -33.23 -2.64 -17.54
CA GLY A 706 -33.22 -3.83 -16.71
C GLY A 706 -31.92 -4.64 -16.74
N PHE A 707 -30.91 -4.21 -16.00
CA PHE A 707 -29.96 -5.17 -15.43
C PHE A 707 -30.57 -5.73 -14.16
N LEU A 708 -31.20 -6.90 -14.30
CA LEU A 708 -31.39 -7.84 -13.19
C LEU A 708 -30.07 -8.61 -13.04
N PHE A 709 -29.38 -8.40 -11.93
CA PHE A 709 -28.32 -9.31 -11.50
C PHE A 709 -28.99 -10.48 -10.76
N LEU A 710 -28.69 -11.70 -11.22
CA LEU A 710 -28.87 -12.93 -10.45
C LEU A 710 -27.65 -13.14 -9.56
#